data_AF-A0A0D8Y1C6-F1
#
_entry.id   AF-A0A0D8Y1C6-F1
#
_cell.length_a   1.000
_cell.length_b   1.000
_cell.length_c   1.000
_cell.angle_alpha   90.00
_cell.angle_beta   90.00
_cell.angle_gamma   90.00
#
_symmetry.space_group_name_H-M   'P 1'
#
loop_
_entity.id
_entity.type
_entity.pdbx_description
1 polymer ?
#
loop_
_entity_poly.entity_id
_entity_poly.type
_entity_poly.pdbx_seq_one_letter_code
_entity_poly.pdbx_strand_id
1 'polypeptide(L)'
;MGGGSSSPCVKKSCSLADLDHRKVGNRDKLKSFRDLICALNIHDVETLFKEFEASRILLLLRSEANSARPKIRNIGEQLFLSNNKDFTLTIDGVSYPIHRRLLLSRCGFVKEAMNSLTSELVLSFPDRKSFSCEELSSFIRYLYTDEWYGNVDVLESLCDWFGCRNDLLVGLKKAEEASLYDGDLTISLISPASLNDHSVKPHLPEFKIRCDSAILSARSAVFHGLLNNFGNSRQIVLDEALLPRGFVPVVMHFLYTDELDLCLISDTLISQSSLSEARAIVAGRSPHSSLHRAIQLIHIAKFFLLEKLVHLCEDIIVASLCQESCVSILAWASDGGSRYVAHCAQSYLEAEFSHIASSHYLFDISLNTLMKCTQSQFTQATEVEILEAVVRWGEHELLRRMEEREPNIVADTSHSISRRGLRRADLSGAELRAILAPIVSSLRIDYVLPPFHQSLNDAYCRGLLERAPLRADLVCPSTSEIIPDIHWFRPEPDVPGPRYYVPYYEITKAHLRNFGQCNDTAHITHSHFEDDCNFQVIVTNLWPDVLCEEKFAEIRTKITTAVESANHLYHICNFPRLFHRRMAVFLITLRVLREMDVDPGHVRVQLASDQKRDPGFSGAEIINAQVFSRSSQNWPDVMMVERMGCFPLTLGTLFQYVDKNNKLVMTNPVRSLSSTVFHIVLRIQTALV
;
A
#
# COMPACT_ATOMS: atom_id res chain seq x y z
N MET A 1 -11.82 -25.66 28.70
CA MET A 1 -10.51 -25.97 28.09
C MET A 1 -10.74 -26.28 26.61
N GLY A 2 -10.23 -25.43 25.73
CA GLY A 2 -10.56 -25.42 24.31
C GLY A 2 -10.70 -23.99 23.80
N GLY A 3 -9.66 -23.18 23.96
CA GLY A 3 -9.61 -21.80 23.47
C GLY A 3 -9.16 -21.80 22.01
N GLY A 4 -10.08 -21.41 21.11
CA GLY A 4 -9.76 -21.09 19.73
C GLY A 4 -9.31 -19.64 19.64
N SER A 5 -8.00 -19.40 19.68
CA SER A 5 -7.41 -18.12 19.34
C SER A 5 -7.37 -17.97 17.81
N SER A 6 -8.20 -17.07 17.30
CA SER A 6 -8.16 -16.56 15.93
C SER A 6 -6.85 -15.82 15.71
N SER A 7 -5.85 -16.57 15.25
CA SER A 7 -4.58 -16.03 14.76
C SER A 7 -4.82 -15.23 13.47
N PRO A 8 -4.12 -14.11 13.25
CA PRO A 8 -4.24 -13.36 12.00
C PRO A 8 -3.75 -14.24 10.85
N CYS A 9 -4.58 -14.32 9.82
CA CYS A 9 -4.34 -15.11 8.61
C CYS A 9 -3.12 -14.55 7.87
N VAL A 10 -1.92 -14.98 8.26
CA VAL A 10 -0.73 -14.94 7.40
C VAL A 10 -1.00 -15.96 6.28
N LYS A 11 -1.65 -15.49 5.21
CA LYS A 11 -1.73 -16.27 3.98
C LYS A 11 -0.30 -16.53 3.53
N LYS A 12 0.02 -17.82 3.45
CA LYS A 12 1.29 -18.37 2.96
C LYS A 12 1.77 -17.55 1.76
N SER A 13 2.98 -17.01 1.89
CA SER A 13 3.84 -16.75 0.75
C SER A 13 3.78 -17.96 -0.20
N CYS A 14 3.74 -17.72 -1.51
CA CYS A 14 3.80 -18.75 -2.54
C CYS A 14 4.74 -19.88 -2.11
N SER A 15 4.16 -21.03 -1.78
CA SER A 15 4.93 -22.21 -1.45
C SER A 15 5.74 -22.63 -2.67
N LEU A 16 6.97 -23.08 -2.45
CA LEU A 16 7.93 -23.63 -3.43
C LEU A 16 7.40 -24.74 -4.36
N ALA A 17 6.13 -25.17 -4.23
CA ALA A 17 5.56 -26.34 -4.89
C ALA A 17 4.93 -26.05 -6.28
N ASP A 18 4.58 -24.80 -6.62
CA ASP A 18 3.97 -24.48 -7.93
C ASP A 18 5.00 -24.26 -9.07
N LEU A 19 6.25 -24.65 -8.83
CA LEU A 19 7.36 -24.53 -9.79
C LEU A 19 7.40 -25.67 -10.83
N ASP A 20 6.61 -26.74 -10.69
CA ASP A 20 6.89 -28.00 -11.39
C ASP A 20 6.34 -28.10 -12.83
N HIS A 21 5.42 -27.22 -13.25
CA HIS A 21 4.96 -27.15 -14.64
C HIS A 21 5.87 -26.31 -15.58
N ARG A 22 7.00 -25.77 -15.09
CA ARG A 22 7.81 -24.70 -15.72
C ARG A 22 9.02 -25.14 -16.58
N LYS A 23 9.13 -26.41 -16.98
CA LYS A 23 10.45 -27.01 -17.32
C LYS A 23 11.00 -26.85 -18.75
N VAL A 24 10.22 -26.45 -19.77
CA VAL A 24 10.72 -26.52 -21.17
C VAL A 24 11.26 -25.18 -21.70
N GLY A 25 10.57 -24.04 -21.51
CA GLY A 25 11.03 -22.72 -22.00
C GLY A 25 12.07 -22.00 -21.12
N ASN A 26 12.25 -22.44 -19.87
CA ASN A 26 13.16 -21.80 -18.91
C ASN A 26 14.60 -22.38 -18.96
N ARG A 27 14.79 -23.51 -19.65
CA ARG A 27 16.08 -24.22 -19.68
C ARG A 27 17.15 -23.47 -20.47
N ASP A 28 16.77 -22.84 -21.58
CA ASP A 28 17.67 -22.06 -22.43
C ASP A 28 17.99 -20.69 -21.84
N LYS A 29 17.02 -20.03 -21.20
CA LYS A 29 17.18 -18.71 -20.55
C LYS A 29 18.26 -18.70 -19.45
N LEU A 30 18.34 -19.79 -18.70
CA LEU A 30 19.30 -19.94 -17.62
C LEU A 30 20.62 -20.58 -18.07
N LYS A 31 20.70 -21.08 -19.32
CA LYS A 31 21.90 -21.73 -19.85
C LYS A 31 23.06 -20.74 -19.91
N SER A 32 22.87 -19.57 -20.50
CA SER A 32 23.92 -18.54 -20.61
C SER A 32 24.44 -18.08 -19.25
N PHE A 33 23.58 -18.02 -18.23
CA PHE A 33 24.03 -17.72 -16.87
C PHE A 33 24.81 -18.87 -16.23
N ARG A 34 24.42 -20.13 -16.45
CA ARG A 34 25.21 -21.28 -16.01
C ARG A 34 26.59 -21.31 -16.68
N ASP A 35 26.62 -21.03 -17.98
CA ASP A 35 27.87 -20.97 -18.75
C ASP A 35 28.79 -19.86 -18.22
N LEU A 36 28.23 -18.68 -17.89
CA LEU A 36 28.94 -17.59 -17.22
C LEU A 36 29.52 -18.04 -15.88
N ILE A 37 28.70 -18.58 -14.98
CA ILE A 37 29.16 -19.01 -13.63
C ILE A 37 30.24 -20.08 -13.73
N CYS A 38 30.14 -21.02 -14.67
CA CYS A 38 31.16 -22.06 -14.88
C CYS A 38 32.48 -21.51 -15.44
N ALA A 39 32.47 -20.35 -16.10
CA ALA A 39 33.66 -19.71 -16.65
C ALA A 39 34.38 -18.81 -15.62
N LEU A 40 33.69 -18.37 -14.58
CA LEU A 40 34.27 -17.53 -13.53
C LEU A 40 35.16 -18.32 -12.56
N ASN A 41 36.17 -17.67 -12.01
CA ASN A 41 36.94 -18.25 -10.91
C ASN A 41 36.09 -18.26 -9.62
N ILE A 42 36.47 -19.11 -8.66
CA ILE A 42 35.70 -19.29 -7.42
C ILE A 42 35.52 -17.99 -6.62
N HIS A 43 36.53 -17.12 -6.61
CA HIS A 43 36.51 -15.86 -5.87
C HIS A 43 35.49 -14.86 -6.45
N ASP A 44 35.39 -14.79 -7.77
CA ASP A 44 34.42 -13.95 -8.46
C ASP A 44 32.99 -14.49 -8.24
N VAL A 45 32.81 -15.82 -8.22
CA VAL A 45 31.52 -16.45 -7.88
C VAL A 45 31.13 -16.18 -6.42
N GLU A 46 32.07 -16.25 -5.47
CA GLU A 46 31.84 -15.88 -4.07
C GLU A 46 31.44 -14.41 -3.91
N THR A 47 32.09 -13.52 -4.66
CA THR A 47 31.78 -12.08 -4.66
C THR A 47 30.37 -11.83 -5.19
N LEU A 48 30.00 -12.45 -6.32
CA LEU A 48 28.64 -12.40 -6.87
C LEU A 48 27.61 -13.03 -5.92
N PHE A 49 27.96 -14.09 -5.19
CA PHE A 49 27.08 -14.67 -4.20
C PHE A 49 26.82 -13.71 -3.03
N LYS A 50 27.86 -13.05 -2.49
CA LYS A 50 27.72 -12.02 -1.44
C LYS A 50 26.83 -10.87 -1.90
N GLU A 51 26.97 -10.47 -3.15
CA GLU A 51 26.15 -9.45 -3.82
C GLU A 51 24.65 -9.85 -3.85
N PHE A 52 24.35 -11.09 -4.27
CA PHE A 52 22.99 -11.60 -4.25
C PHE A 52 22.43 -11.84 -2.84
N GLU A 53 23.25 -12.28 -1.87
CA GLU A 53 22.81 -12.41 -0.47
C GLU A 53 22.41 -11.07 0.12
N ALA A 54 23.18 -10.00 -0.12
CA ALA A 54 22.81 -8.66 0.30
C ALA A 54 21.47 -8.24 -0.33
N SER A 55 21.30 -8.46 -1.64
CA SER A 55 20.03 -8.17 -2.32
C SER A 55 18.85 -9.01 -1.81
N ARG A 56 19.07 -10.28 -1.44
CA ARG A 56 18.05 -11.13 -0.82
C ARG A 56 17.58 -10.55 0.51
N ILE A 57 18.49 -10.04 1.34
CA ILE A 57 18.14 -9.37 2.60
C ILE A 57 17.39 -8.07 2.32
N LEU A 58 17.83 -7.27 1.33
CA LEU A 58 17.11 -6.07 0.93
C LEU A 58 15.68 -6.37 0.47
N LEU A 59 15.44 -7.51 -0.18
CA LEU A 59 14.09 -7.96 -0.54
C LEU A 59 13.23 -8.20 0.70
N LEU A 60 13.79 -8.80 1.77
CA LEU A 60 13.09 -8.99 3.05
C LEU A 60 12.73 -7.64 3.68
N LEU A 61 13.70 -6.73 3.79
CA LEU A 61 13.49 -5.39 4.34
C LEU A 61 12.44 -4.61 3.53
N ARG A 62 12.40 -4.77 2.20
CA ARG A 62 11.37 -4.18 1.35
C ARG A 62 10.00 -4.78 1.60
N SER A 63 9.90 -6.08 1.80
CA SER A 63 8.64 -6.74 2.14
C SER A 63 8.08 -6.21 3.46
N GLU A 64 8.92 -6.03 4.47
CA GLU A 64 8.55 -5.42 5.74
C GLU A 64 8.11 -3.97 5.56
N ALA A 65 8.88 -3.17 4.81
CA ALA A 65 8.53 -1.78 4.52
C ALA A 65 7.19 -1.67 3.78
N ASN A 66 6.92 -2.54 2.80
CA ASN A 66 5.65 -2.52 2.04
C ASN A 66 4.46 -3.02 2.86
N SER A 67 4.72 -3.87 3.87
CA SER A 67 3.68 -4.36 4.80
C SER A 67 3.39 -3.40 5.94
N ALA A 68 4.26 -2.42 6.18
CA ALA A 68 4.13 -1.43 7.24
C ALA A 68 2.91 -0.53 7.06
N ARG A 69 2.12 -0.41 8.12
CA ARG A 69 0.93 0.42 8.23
C ARG A 69 0.82 0.97 9.66
N PRO A 70 0.11 2.07 9.90
CA PRO A 70 -0.17 2.55 11.24
C PRO A 70 -0.90 1.49 12.09
N LYS A 71 -0.56 1.40 13.37
CA LYS A 71 -1.29 0.52 14.29
C LYS A 71 -2.64 1.13 14.63
N ILE A 72 -3.72 0.40 14.36
CA ILE A 72 -5.08 0.86 14.64
C ILE A 72 -5.58 0.21 15.92
N ARG A 73 -6.19 1.04 16.78
CA ARG A 73 -6.86 0.61 18.01
C ARG A 73 -8.05 -0.27 17.69
N ASN A 74 -8.30 -1.26 18.54
CA ASN A 74 -9.53 -2.05 18.47
C ASN A 74 -10.74 -1.23 18.98
N ILE A 75 -11.95 -1.69 18.69
CA ILE A 75 -13.20 -1.07 19.12
C ILE A 75 -13.26 -0.84 20.63
N GLY A 76 -12.80 -1.81 21.43
CA GLY A 76 -12.77 -1.72 22.87
C GLY A 76 -11.98 -0.51 23.38
N GLU A 77 -10.73 -0.40 22.93
CA GLU A 77 -9.85 0.72 23.23
C GLU A 77 -10.41 2.05 22.73
N GLN A 78 -10.96 2.09 21.50
CA GLN A 78 -11.55 3.30 20.94
C GLN A 78 -12.74 3.79 21.76
N LEU A 79 -13.66 2.91 22.11
CA LEU A 79 -14.82 3.26 22.93
C LEU A 79 -14.38 3.65 24.34
N PHE A 80 -13.47 2.91 24.97
CA PHE A 80 -12.99 3.21 26.33
C PHE A 80 -12.35 4.59 26.43
N LEU A 81 -11.50 4.96 25.45
CA LEU A 81 -10.79 6.25 25.42
C LEU A 81 -11.66 7.40 24.91
N SER A 82 -12.83 7.14 24.35
CA SER A 82 -13.70 8.20 23.86
C SER A 82 -14.31 9.03 24.99
N ASN A 83 -14.57 10.30 24.68
CA ASN A 83 -15.26 11.24 25.57
C ASN A 83 -16.79 11.18 25.43
N ASN A 84 -17.31 10.42 24.46
CA ASN A 84 -18.72 10.39 24.07
C ASN A 84 -19.53 9.36 24.87
N LYS A 85 -19.33 9.31 26.19
CA LYS A 85 -20.05 8.39 27.08
C LYS A 85 -21.40 8.99 27.46
N ASP A 86 -22.46 8.22 27.26
CA ASP A 86 -23.87 8.63 27.40
C ASP A 86 -24.50 8.21 28.74
N PHE A 87 -23.75 7.54 29.60
CA PHE A 87 -24.24 7.01 30.87
C PHE A 87 -23.23 7.14 32.01
N THR A 88 -23.72 7.29 33.23
CA THR A 88 -22.88 7.28 34.45
C THR A 88 -23.30 6.13 35.37
N LEU A 89 -22.35 5.26 35.70
CA LEU A 89 -22.53 4.19 36.67
C LEU A 89 -21.88 4.61 37.99
N THR A 90 -22.66 4.78 39.05
CA THR A 90 -22.16 5.16 40.37
C THR A 90 -22.16 3.94 41.29
N ILE A 91 -20.98 3.49 41.72
CA ILE A 91 -20.80 2.32 42.61
C ILE A 91 -20.22 2.83 43.92
N ASP A 92 -20.93 2.61 45.03
CA ASP A 92 -20.51 3.00 46.38
C ASP A 92 -20.03 4.47 46.48
N GLY A 93 -20.69 5.36 45.72
CA GLY A 93 -20.41 6.80 45.69
C GLY A 93 -19.34 7.27 44.68
N VAL A 94 -18.73 6.36 43.92
CA VAL A 94 -17.77 6.68 42.86
C VAL A 94 -18.44 6.55 41.49
N SER A 95 -18.36 7.62 40.68
CA SER A 95 -19.02 7.69 39.36
C SER A 95 -18.08 7.31 38.22
N TYR A 96 -18.56 6.44 37.34
CA TYR A 96 -17.85 5.93 36.17
C TYR A 96 -18.64 6.23 34.89
N PRO A 97 -18.14 7.12 34.00
CA PRO A 97 -18.78 7.35 32.71
C PRO A 97 -18.56 6.15 31.78
N ILE A 98 -19.62 5.67 31.13
CA ILE A 98 -19.64 4.45 30.32
C ILE A 98 -20.64 4.55 29.17
N HIS A 99 -20.46 3.76 28.11
CA HIS A 99 -21.45 3.62 27.06
C HIS A 99 -22.61 2.76 27.55
N ARG A 100 -23.81 3.34 27.61
CA ARG A 100 -25.04 2.67 28.05
C ARG A 100 -25.25 1.35 27.31
N ARG A 101 -25.12 1.40 25.98
CA ARG A 101 -25.33 0.26 25.10
C ARG A 101 -24.43 -0.93 25.45
N LEU A 102 -23.14 -0.66 25.67
CA LEU A 102 -22.16 -1.69 26.01
C LEU A 102 -22.45 -2.28 27.40
N LEU A 103 -22.75 -1.43 28.38
CA LEU A 103 -23.08 -1.87 29.73
C LEU A 103 -24.31 -2.80 29.72
N LEU A 104 -25.38 -2.42 29.02
CA LEU A 104 -26.59 -3.23 28.91
C LEU A 104 -26.41 -4.53 28.13
N SER A 105 -25.52 -4.56 27.14
CA SER A 105 -25.30 -5.76 26.35
C SER A 105 -24.41 -6.78 27.08
N ARG A 106 -23.53 -6.30 27.97
CA ARG A 106 -22.60 -7.13 28.73
C ARG A 106 -23.11 -7.52 30.12
N CYS A 107 -23.84 -6.64 30.80
CA CYS A 107 -24.24 -6.82 32.20
C CYS A 107 -25.73 -7.13 32.31
N GLY A 108 -26.07 -8.42 32.47
CA GLY A 108 -27.46 -8.87 32.58
C GLY A 108 -28.19 -8.30 33.79
N PHE A 109 -27.53 -8.21 34.94
CA PHE A 109 -28.11 -7.64 36.16
C PHE A 109 -28.48 -6.17 35.97
N VAL A 110 -27.58 -5.38 35.38
CA VAL A 110 -27.82 -3.96 35.09
C VAL A 110 -28.98 -3.80 34.12
N LYS A 111 -29.07 -4.66 33.10
CA LYS A 111 -30.19 -4.65 32.14
C LYS A 111 -31.54 -4.85 32.81
N GLU A 112 -31.63 -5.71 33.84
CA GLU A 112 -32.85 -5.94 34.61
C GLU A 112 -33.15 -4.81 35.60
N ALA A 113 -32.10 -4.24 36.22
CA ALA A 113 -32.23 -3.18 37.21
C ALA A 113 -32.57 -1.80 36.60
N MET A 114 -32.31 -1.59 35.32
CA MET A 114 -32.39 -0.27 34.69
C MET A 114 -33.76 0.02 34.07
N ASN A 115 -34.33 1.18 34.42
CA ASN A 115 -35.51 1.74 33.75
C ASN A 115 -35.07 2.49 32.49
N SER A 116 -35.84 2.41 31.40
CA SER A 116 -35.45 2.91 30.07
C SER A 116 -35.12 4.41 29.99
N LEU A 117 -35.47 5.21 30.99
CA LEU A 117 -35.37 6.68 30.97
C LEU A 117 -34.22 7.29 31.79
N THR A 118 -33.42 6.51 32.52
CA THR A 118 -32.38 7.09 33.39
C THR A 118 -31.04 7.27 32.67
N SER A 119 -30.32 8.35 32.98
CA SER A 119 -28.96 8.62 32.50
C SER A 119 -27.87 8.21 33.51
N GLU A 120 -28.29 7.80 34.71
CA GLU A 120 -27.44 7.34 35.79
C GLU A 120 -28.05 6.09 36.45
N LEU A 121 -27.20 5.20 36.95
CA LEU A 121 -27.58 4.12 37.85
C LEU A 121 -26.64 4.09 39.05
N VAL A 122 -27.23 4.09 40.25
CA VAL A 122 -26.50 3.97 41.51
C VAL A 122 -26.64 2.54 42.02
N LEU A 123 -25.51 1.88 42.24
CA LEU A 123 -25.41 0.53 42.78
C LEU A 123 -24.67 0.56 44.12
N SER A 124 -25.09 -0.32 45.02
CA SER A 124 -24.39 -0.61 46.28
C SER A 124 -24.15 -2.11 46.37
N PHE A 125 -22.94 -2.51 46.78
CA PHE A 125 -22.59 -3.92 46.81
C PHE A 125 -23.41 -4.69 47.89
N PRO A 126 -23.99 -5.87 47.58
CA PRO A 126 -24.90 -6.56 48.51
C PRO A 126 -24.21 -7.14 49.76
N ASP A 127 -22.95 -7.57 49.63
CA ASP A 127 -22.16 -8.17 50.70
C ASP A 127 -21.09 -7.19 51.19
N ARG A 128 -20.64 -7.30 52.44
CA ARG A 128 -19.55 -6.48 53.03
C ARG A 128 -18.16 -6.67 52.35
N LYS A 129 -18.10 -7.10 51.10
CA LYS A 129 -16.91 -7.06 50.24
C LYS A 129 -16.85 -5.69 49.58
N SER A 130 -15.91 -4.87 50.04
CA SER A 130 -15.56 -3.61 49.39
C SER A 130 -14.51 -3.88 48.30
N PHE A 131 -14.80 -3.50 47.06
CA PHE A 131 -13.78 -3.43 46.02
C PHE A 131 -13.09 -2.08 46.07
N SER A 132 -11.80 -2.07 45.78
CA SER A 132 -11.05 -0.82 45.62
C SER A 132 -11.48 -0.08 44.36
N CYS A 133 -11.25 1.24 44.33
CA CYS A 133 -11.49 2.05 43.14
C CYS A 133 -10.66 1.58 41.93
N GLU A 134 -9.48 0.98 42.17
CA GLU A 134 -8.59 0.46 41.14
C GLU A 134 -9.14 -0.84 40.52
N GLU A 135 -9.65 -1.75 41.34
CA GLU A 135 -10.32 -2.98 40.86
C GLU A 135 -11.56 -2.65 40.05
N LEU A 136 -12.39 -1.71 40.52
CA LEU A 136 -13.56 -1.25 39.77
C LEU A 136 -13.17 -0.56 38.46
N SER A 137 -12.17 0.32 38.46
CA SER A 137 -11.68 0.97 37.23
C SER A 137 -11.13 -0.05 36.23
N SER A 138 -10.41 -1.04 36.72
CA SER A 138 -9.91 -2.16 35.91
C SER A 138 -11.06 -3.00 35.35
N PHE A 139 -12.15 -3.15 36.12
CA PHE A 139 -13.32 -3.91 35.68
C PHE A 139 -14.10 -3.14 34.61
N ILE A 140 -14.23 -1.82 34.75
CA ILE A 140 -14.80 -0.98 33.69
C ILE A 140 -13.97 -1.11 32.42
N ARG A 141 -12.63 -1.09 32.49
CA ARG A 141 -11.77 -1.35 31.32
C ARG A 141 -12.01 -2.75 30.75
N TYR A 142 -12.10 -3.77 31.60
CA TYR A 142 -12.39 -5.16 31.19
C TYR A 142 -13.70 -5.26 30.39
N LEU A 143 -14.75 -4.53 30.76
CA LEU A 143 -16.00 -4.50 29.98
C LEU A 143 -15.79 -4.05 28.53
N TYR A 144 -14.78 -3.21 28.25
CA TYR A 144 -14.43 -2.76 26.90
C TYR A 144 -13.41 -3.64 26.20
N THR A 145 -12.47 -4.27 26.91
CA THR A 145 -11.30 -4.90 26.28
C THR A 145 -11.19 -6.41 26.48
N ASP A 146 -11.96 -7.00 27.39
CA ASP A 146 -11.74 -8.36 27.93
C ASP A 146 -10.37 -8.59 28.57
N GLU A 147 -9.60 -7.52 28.81
CA GLU A 147 -8.28 -7.59 29.46
C GLU A 147 -8.40 -7.33 30.96
N TRP A 148 -7.93 -8.28 31.76
CA TRP A 148 -7.88 -8.16 33.23
C TRP A 148 -6.47 -8.44 33.74
N TYR A 149 -5.95 -7.54 34.57
CA TYR A 149 -4.59 -7.65 35.14
C TYR A 149 -4.59 -7.85 36.68
N GLY A 150 -5.78 -7.95 37.30
CA GLY A 150 -5.94 -8.12 38.74
C GLY A 150 -6.09 -9.58 39.17
N ASN A 151 -6.56 -9.80 40.41
CA ASN A 151 -6.87 -11.14 40.91
C ASN A 151 -8.09 -11.74 40.18
N VAL A 152 -8.01 -13.00 39.76
CA VAL A 152 -9.09 -13.71 39.04
C VAL A 152 -10.34 -13.88 39.92
N ASP A 153 -10.18 -14.14 41.22
CA ASP A 153 -11.32 -14.31 42.14
C ASP A 153 -12.17 -13.02 42.26
N VAL A 154 -11.50 -11.86 42.15
CA VAL A 154 -12.13 -10.54 42.14
C VAL A 154 -12.92 -10.35 40.85
N LEU A 155 -12.32 -10.71 39.71
CA LEU A 155 -13.01 -10.66 38.41
C LEU A 155 -14.25 -11.56 38.41
N GLU A 156 -14.13 -12.80 38.89
CA GLU A 156 -15.27 -13.73 38.96
C GLU A 156 -16.40 -13.17 39.84
N SER A 157 -16.05 -12.63 41.01
CA SER A 157 -17.03 -11.99 41.90
C SER A 157 -17.75 -10.81 41.25
N LEU A 158 -17.02 -9.96 40.51
CA LEU A 158 -17.60 -8.82 39.79
C LEU A 158 -18.43 -9.27 38.58
N CYS A 159 -17.97 -10.26 37.83
CA CYS A 159 -18.69 -10.85 36.70
C CYS A 159 -20.00 -11.50 37.16
N ASP A 160 -20.01 -12.22 38.28
CA ASP A 160 -21.24 -12.78 38.83
C ASP A 160 -22.20 -11.71 39.31
N TRP A 161 -21.71 -10.64 39.95
CA TRP A 161 -22.57 -9.55 40.39
C TRP A 161 -23.20 -8.78 39.22
N PHE A 162 -22.41 -8.41 38.21
CA PHE A 162 -22.89 -7.69 37.04
C PHE A 162 -23.62 -8.58 36.03
N GLY A 163 -23.54 -9.90 36.17
CA GLY A 163 -24.03 -10.86 35.18
C GLY A 163 -23.23 -10.82 33.87
N CYS A 164 -21.94 -10.48 33.93
CA CYS A 164 -21.04 -10.40 32.79
C CYS A 164 -20.38 -11.77 32.53
N ARG A 165 -21.07 -12.62 31.77
CA ARG A 165 -20.62 -14.02 31.50
C ARG A 165 -20.20 -14.29 30.06
N ASN A 166 -20.46 -13.35 29.15
CA ASN A 166 -20.11 -13.50 27.74
C ASN A 166 -18.85 -12.70 27.41
N ASP A 167 -18.13 -13.12 26.39
CA ASP A 167 -17.03 -12.34 25.80
C ASP A 167 -17.54 -11.01 25.21
N LEU A 168 -16.59 -10.12 24.93
CA LEU A 168 -16.84 -8.80 24.38
C LEU A 168 -17.55 -8.91 23.05
N LEU A 169 -17.14 -9.81 22.16
CA LEU A 169 -17.69 -9.93 20.82
C LEU A 169 -19.18 -10.30 20.82
N VAL A 170 -19.60 -11.24 21.67
CA VAL A 170 -21.01 -11.57 21.86
C VAL A 170 -21.77 -10.39 22.46
N GLY A 171 -21.16 -9.66 23.40
CA GLY A 171 -21.73 -8.43 23.94
C GLY A 171 -21.92 -7.34 22.86
N LEU A 172 -20.96 -7.19 21.95
CA LEU A 172 -20.99 -6.21 20.86
C LEU A 172 -22.03 -6.58 19.80
N LYS A 173 -22.18 -7.86 19.45
CA LYS A 173 -23.24 -8.33 18.54
C LYS A 173 -24.63 -8.10 19.14
N LYS A 174 -24.81 -8.37 20.43
CA LYS A 174 -26.05 -8.04 21.16
C LYS A 174 -26.31 -6.53 21.19
N ALA A 175 -25.26 -5.72 21.30
CA ALA A 175 -25.37 -4.27 21.24
C ALA A 175 -25.83 -3.79 19.84
N GLU A 176 -25.24 -4.33 18.77
CA GLU A 176 -25.66 -4.05 17.39
C GLU A 176 -27.15 -4.37 17.20
N GLU A 177 -27.56 -5.60 17.53
CA GLU A 177 -28.96 -6.03 17.40
C GLU A 177 -29.91 -5.11 18.17
N ALA A 178 -29.59 -4.79 19.43
CA ALA A 178 -30.42 -3.92 20.24
C ALA A 178 -30.50 -2.49 19.66
N SER A 179 -29.40 -1.95 19.13
CA SER A 179 -29.35 -0.59 18.56
C SER A 179 -30.33 -0.39 17.41
N LEU A 180 -30.61 -1.43 16.61
CA LEU A 180 -31.60 -1.39 15.54
C LEU A 180 -33.04 -1.21 16.10
N TYR A 181 -33.29 -1.66 17.33
CA TYR A 181 -34.60 -1.66 17.99
C TYR A 181 -34.84 -0.53 18.99
N ASP A 182 -33.81 0.04 19.60
CA ASP A 182 -33.97 1.11 20.59
C ASP A 182 -32.83 2.15 20.57
N GLY A 183 -32.06 2.22 19.48
CA GLY A 183 -31.08 3.28 19.25
C GLY A 183 -31.69 4.68 19.30
N ASP A 184 -30.92 5.64 19.81
CA ASP A 184 -31.32 7.03 20.02
C ASP A 184 -31.19 7.92 18.76
N LEU A 185 -30.51 7.41 17.73
CA LEU A 185 -30.25 8.09 16.47
C LEU A 185 -30.85 7.31 15.29
N THR A 186 -31.45 8.03 14.34
CA THR A 186 -31.94 7.47 13.07
C THR A 186 -31.16 8.03 11.89
N ILE A 187 -30.52 7.17 11.09
CA ILE A 187 -29.92 7.55 9.81
C ILE A 187 -30.93 7.28 8.70
N SER A 188 -31.26 8.31 7.92
CA SER A 188 -32.18 8.25 6.78
C SER A 188 -31.42 8.53 5.49
N LEU A 189 -31.62 7.70 4.46
CA LEU A 189 -30.98 7.90 3.16
C LEU A 189 -31.93 8.53 2.15
N ILE A 190 -31.47 9.59 1.48
CA ILE A 190 -32.19 10.25 0.39
C ILE A 190 -31.58 9.85 -0.95
N SER A 191 -32.43 9.38 -1.86
CA SER A 191 -32.05 9.13 -3.25
C SER A 191 -32.11 10.43 -4.06
N PRO A 192 -31.14 10.71 -4.95
CA PRO A 192 -31.12 11.92 -5.79
C PRO A 192 -32.32 12.03 -6.74
N ALA A 193 -33.03 10.93 -7.03
CA ALA A 193 -34.24 10.93 -7.85
C ALA A 193 -35.46 11.56 -7.14
N SER A 194 -35.43 11.70 -5.82
CA SER A 194 -36.58 12.20 -5.03
C SER A 194 -36.74 13.73 -5.07
N LEU A 195 -35.74 14.47 -5.54
CA LEU A 195 -35.75 15.94 -5.55
C LEU A 195 -36.32 16.55 -6.83
N ASN A 196 -36.53 15.77 -7.91
CA ASN A 196 -36.72 16.35 -9.26
C ASN A 196 -37.88 15.78 -10.11
N ASP A 197 -38.78 14.95 -9.58
CA ASP A 197 -39.82 14.39 -10.45
C ASP A 197 -41.18 14.22 -9.76
N HIS A 198 -42.18 14.96 -10.26
CA HIS A 198 -43.61 14.73 -10.03
C HIS A 198 -44.17 13.60 -10.93
N SER A 199 -43.32 12.82 -11.60
CA SER A 199 -43.75 11.72 -12.47
C SER A 199 -43.64 10.34 -11.80
N VAL A 200 -44.67 9.54 -12.07
CA VAL A 200 -44.97 8.22 -11.51
C VAL A 200 -43.87 7.20 -11.84
N LYS A 201 -42.83 7.12 -11.01
CA LYS A 201 -41.98 5.93 -10.87
C LYS A 201 -42.12 5.42 -9.42
N PRO A 202 -42.03 4.09 -9.18
CA PRO A 202 -42.21 3.56 -7.83
C PRO A 202 -41.17 4.23 -6.92
N HIS A 203 -41.64 5.08 -6.00
CA HIS A 203 -40.80 5.67 -4.97
C HIS A 203 -40.08 4.52 -4.26
N LEU A 204 -38.76 4.40 -4.43
CA LEU A 204 -38.00 3.50 -3.57
C LEU A 204 -38.25 3.95 -2.13
N PRO A 205 -38.61 3.04 -1.21
CA PRO A 205 -38.91 3.40 0.16
C PRO A 205 -37.71 4.13 0.79
N GLU A 206 -38.00 5.12 1.61
CA GLU A 206 -37.02 5.84 2.43
C GLU A 206 -36.30 4.81 3.31
N PHE A 207 -35.00 4.61 3.08
CA PHE A 207 -34.22 3.68 3.89
C PHE A 207 -33.86 4.35 5.20
N LYS A 208 -34.26 3.73 6.33
CA LYS A 208 -33.97 4.20 7.68
C LYS A 208 -33.35 3.09 8.50
N ILE A 209 -32.32 3.43 9.25
CA ILE A 209 -31.70 2.55 10.24
C ILE A 209 -31.52 3.30 11.55
N ARG A 210 -31.71 2.61 12.67
CA ARG A 210 -31.40 3.15 14.00
C ARG A 210 -30.07 2.65 14.50
N CYS A 211 -29.43 3.48 15.32
CA CYS A 211 -28.11 3.25 15.89
C CYS A 211 -27.95 4.14 17.15
N ASP A 212 -26.81 3.99 17.83
CA ASP A 212 -26.48 4.77 19.02
C ASP A 212 -25.53 5.92 18.66
N SER A 213 -25.91 7.17 18.95
CA SER A 213 -25.08 8.34 18.64
C SER A 213 -23.73 8.32 19.37
N ALA A 214 -23.70 7.78 20.59
CA ALA A 214 -22.49 7.65 21.40
C ALA A 214 -21.45 6.74 20.73
N ILE A 215 -21.86 5.56 20.26
CA ILE A 215 -20.99 4.60 19.57
C ILE A 215 -20.51 5.19 18.25
N LEU A 216 -21.40 5.73 17.42
CA LEU A 216 -21.01 6.32 16.14
C LEU A 216 -20.01 7.47 16.31
N SER A 217 -20.23 8.34 17.30
CA SER A 217 -19.33 9.45 17.61
C SER A 217 -17.97 8.99 18.12
N ALA A 218 -17.93 7.94 18.93
CA ALA A 218 -16.67 7.36 19.40
C ALA A 218 -15.86 6.70 18.27
N ARG A 219 -16.55 6.19 17.24
CA ARG A 219 -15.96 5.37 16.18
C ARG A 219 -15.60 6.15 14.92
N SER A 220 -16.24 7.29 14.69
CA SER A 220 -16.01 8.14 13.51
C SER A 220 -15.99 9.60 13.89
N ALA A 221 -14.86 10.26 13.60
CA ALA A 221 -14.73 11.71 13.77
C ALA A 221 -15.73 12.48 12.90
N VAL A 222 -16.16 11.92 11.76
CA VAL A 222 -17.17 12.50 10.88
C VAL A 222 -18.53 12.48 11.56
N PHE A 223 -18.98 11.31 12.07
CA PHE A 223 -20.26 11.25 12.79
C PHE A 223 -20.24 12.10 14.05
N HIS A 224 -19.14 12.13 14.80
CA HIS A 224 -18.96 13.03 15.93
C HIS A 224 -19.12 14.51 15.53
N GLY A 225 -18.45 14.94 14.45
CA GLY A 225 -18.56 16.31 13.94
C GLY A 225 -19.97 16.66 13.46
N LEU A 226 -20.65 15.73 12.79
CA LEU A 226 -22.05 15.92 12.39
C LEU A 226 -22.93 16.09 13.63
N LEU A 227 -22.87 15.16 14.59
CA LEU A 227 -23.72 15.18 15.78
C LEU A 227 -23.50 16.42 16.66
N ASN A 228 -22.26 16.91 16.78
CA ASN A 228 -21.97 18.15 17.52
C ASN A 228 -22.55 19.40 16.85
N ASN A 229 -22.63 19.42 15.52
CA ASN A 229 -23.10 20.59 14.77
C ASN A 229 -24.63 20.62 14.58
N PHE A 230 -25.32 19.46 14.63
CA PHE A 230 -26.77 19.39 14.43
C PHE A 230 -27.60 19.45 15.74
N GLY A 231 -26.96 19.58 16.90
CA GLY A 231 -27.64 19.69 18.19
C GLY A 231 -28.43 18.43 18.56
N ASN A 232 -29.53 18.58 19.32
CA ASN A 232 -30.37 17.45 19.80
C ASN A 232 -31.19 16.74 18.69
N SER A 233 -30.89 16.94 17.41
CA SER A 233 -31.59 16.25 16.33
C SER A 233 -31.22 14.76 16.33
N ARG A 234 -32.17 13.90 16.67
CA ARG A 234 -32.04 12.44 16.66
C ARG A 234 -32.09 11.82 15.26
N GLN A 235 -31.81 12.61 14.22
CA GLN A 235 -31.90 12.17 12.84
C GLN A 235 -30.74 12.75 12.01
N ILE A 236 -29.98 11.88 11.36
CA ILE A 236 -29.01 12.23 10.33
C ILE A 236 -29.59 11.83 8.98
N VAL A 237 -29.48 12.73 8.01
CA VAL A 237 -29.93 12.48 6.64
C VAL A 237 -28.71 12.48 5.72
N LEU A 238 -28.47 11.37 5.02
CA LEU A 238 -27.33 11.21 4.12
C LEU A 238 -27.81 11.00 2.68
N ASP A 239 -27.03 11.51 1.73
CA ASP A 239 -27.19 11.19 0.32
C ASP A 239 -26.69 9.76 0.04
N GLU A 240 -27.42 8.99 -0.77
CA GLU A 240 -26.99 7.68 -1.24
C GLU A 240 -25.68 7.71 -2.03
N ALA A 241 -25.29 8.87 -2.57
CA ALA A 241 -23.98 9.07 -3.17
C ALA A 241 -22.83 8.94 -2.15
N LEU A 242 -23.06 9.25 -0.87
CA LEU A 242 -22.07 9.15 0.20
C LEU A 242 -22.07 7.76 0.86
N LEU A 243 -23.27 7.24 1.14
CA LEU A 243 -23.46 5.92 1.73
C LEU A 243 -24.58 5.20 0.99
N PRO A 244 -24.26 4.42 -0.07
CA PRO A 244 -25.28 3.69 -0.80
C PRO A 244 -25.98 2.70 0.13
N ARG A 245 -27.32 2.62 0.03
CA ARG A 245 -28.14 1.84 0.97
C ARG A 245 -27.75 0.36 1.08
N GLY A 246 -27.19 -0.22 0.02
CA GLY A 246 -26.70 -1.61 0.03
C GLY A 246 -25.48 -1.85 0.93
N PHE A 247 -24.70 -0.80 1.26
CA PHE A 247 -23.53 -0.88 2.14
C PHE A 247 -23.82 -0.50 3.58
N VAL A 248 -25.01 0.02 3.89
CA VAL A 248 -25.34 0.41 5.27
C VAL A 248 -25.23 -0.76 6.25
N PRO A 249 -25.75 -1.97 5.97
CA PRO A 249 -25.68 -3.07 6.92
C PRO A 249 -24.24 -3.45 7.29
N VAL A 250 -23.32 -3.52 6.31
CA VAL A 250 -21.92 -3.85 6.57
C VAL A 250 -21.20 -2.74 7.35
N VAL A 251 -21.50 -1.47 7.08
CA VAL A 251 -20.90 -0.35 7.81
C VAL A 251 -21.40 -0.32 9.26
N MET A 252 -22.71 -0.53 9.48
CA MET A 252 -23.26 -0.59 10.84
C MET A 252 -22.70 -1.78 11.60
N HIS A 253 -22.64 -2.95 10.98
CA HIS A 253 -22.01 -4.12 11.58
C HIS A 253 -20.57 -3.81 12.03
N PHE A 254 -19.75 -3.28 11.13
CA PHE A 254 -18.37 -2.90 11.44
C PHE A 254 -18.26 -1.88 12.59
N LEU A 255 -19.15 -0.88 12.64
CA LEU A 255 -19.13 0.14 13.71
C LEU A 255 -19.31 -0.47 15.10
N TYR A 256 -20.04 -1.57 15.20
CA TYR A 256 -20.32 -2.26 16.46
C TYR A 256 -19.40 -3.45 16.74
N THR A 257 -18.83 -4.11 15.73
CA THR A 257 -18.12 -5.39 15.93
C THR A 257 -16.64 -5.36 15.56
N ASP A 258 -16.17 -4.35 14.82
CA ASP A 258 -14.86 -4.36 14.14
C ASP A 258 -14.70 -5.50 13.10
N GLU A 259 -15.77 -6.26 12.79
CA GLU A 259 -15.76 -7.34 11.80
C GLU A 259 -16.24 -6.83 10.43
N LEU A 260 -15.65 -7.37 9.35
CA LEU A 260 -16.06 -7.11 7.98
C LEU A 260 -16.73 -8.34 7.38
N ASP A 261 -18.05 -8.28 7.21
CA ASP A 261 -18.82 -9.29 6.48
C ASP A 261 -19.40 -8.70 5.19
N LEU A 262 -18.80 -9.07 4.05
CA LEU A 262 -19.26 -8.63 2.74
C LEU A 262 -20.61 -9.25 2.34
N CYS A 263 -21.08 -10.31 3.00
CA CYS A 263 -22.39 -10.92 2.75
C CYS A 263 -23.56 -9.99 3.12
N LEU A 264 -23.31 -9.04 4.04
CA LEU A 264 -24.28 -8.03 4.44
C LEU A 264 -24.55 -6.98 3.34
N ILE A 265 -23.73 -6.96 2.28
CA ILE A 265 -23.91 -6.04 1.16
C ILE A 265 -24.99 -6.61 0.23
N SER A 266 -26.09 -5.85 0.07
CA SER A 266 -27.22 -6.24 -0.77
C SER A 266 -26.89 -6.14 -2.27
N ASP A 267 -27.18 -7.21 -3.02
CA ASP A 267 -26.89 -7.30 -4.46
C ASP A 267 -27.79 -6.44 -5.36
N THR A 268 -28.91 -5.98 -4.84
CA THR A 268 -30.01 -5.38 -5.62
C THR A 268 -29.74 -4.00 -6.21
N LEU A 269 -28.62 -3.34 -5.88
CA LEU A 269 -28.33 -1.95 -6.30
C LEU A 269 -26.95 -1.69 -6.89
N ILE A 270 -26.02 -2.64 -6.79
CA ILE A 270 -24.73 -2.56 -7.51
C ILE A 270 -24.98 -2.61 -9.03
N SER A 271 -26.14 -3.15 -9.44
CA SER A 271 -26.60 -3.38 -10.82
C SER A 271 -27.11 -2.16 -11.59
N GLN A 272 -27.04 -0.93 -11.07
CA GLN A 272 -27.50 0.27 -11.83
C GLN A 272 -26.42 0.89 -12.73
N SER A 273 -25.17 0.47 -12.62
CA SER A 273 -24.10 0.84 -13.54
C SER A 273 -23.88 -0.31 -14.52
N SER A 274 -24.72 -0.35 -15.57
CA SER A 274 -24.61 -1.34 -16.65
C SER A 274 -23.21 -1.38 -17.28
N LEU A 275 -22.44 -0.29 -17.16
CA LEU A 275 -21.10 -0.17 -17.72
C LEU A 275 -20.00 -0.79 -16.82
N SER A 276 -20.11 -0.69 -15.49
CA SER A 276 -19.18 -1.39 -14.59
C SER A 276 -19.48 -2.90 -14.56
N GLU A 277 -20.76 -3.25 -14.63
CA GLU A 277 -21.21 -4.64 -14.75
C GLU A 277 -20.75 -5.24 -16.07
N ALA A 278 -20.96 -4.54 -17.20
CA ALA A 278 -20.47 -4.97 -18.50
C ALA A 278 -18.94 -5.07 -18.54
N ARG A 279 -18.20 -4.14 -17.94
CA ARG A 279 -16.73 -4.24 -17.85
C ARG A 279 -16.27 -5.41 -16.99
N ALA A 280 -16.94 -5.68 -15.87
CA ALA A 280 -16.65 -6.85 -15.05
C ALA A 280 -16.92 -8.15 -15.82
N ILE A 281 -18.06 -8.24 -16.50
CA ILE A 281 -18.45 -9.41 -17.31
C ILE A 281 -17.50 -9.61 -18.50
N VAL A 282 -17.16 -8.54 -19.24
CA VAL A 282 -16.20 -8.59 -20.36
C VAL A 282 -14.80 -8.98 -19.88
N ALA A 283 -14.42 -8.59 -18.67
CA ALA A 283 -13.19 -9.03 -18.02
C ALA A 283 -13.30 -10.42 -17.35
N GLY A 284 -14.41 -11.15 -17.54
CA GLY A 284 -14.64 -12.48 -16.97
C GLY A 284 -14.84 -12.51 -15.44
N ARG A 285 -15.13 -11.37 -14.81
CA ARG A 285 -15.32 -11.23 -13.36
C ARG A 285 -16.79 -11.09 -12.99
N SER A 286 -17.15 -11.65 -11.83
CA SER A 286 -18.47 -11.39 -11.27
C SER A 286 -18.53 -9.95 -10.71
N PRO A 287 -19.54 -9.14 -11.10
CA PRO A 287 -19.75 -7.80 -10.55
C PRO A 287 -20.05 -7.83 -9.03
N HIS A 288 -20.44 -9.00 -8.51
CA HIS A 288 -20.66 -9.28 -7.09
C HIS A 288 -19.42 -9.84 -6.38
N SER A 289 -18.25 -9.83 -7.00
CA SER A 289 -17.01 -10.34 -6.39
C SER A 289 -16.63 -9.55 -5.13
N SER A 290 -16.01 -10.25 -4.17
CA SER A 290 -15.48 -9.65 -2.94
C SER A 290 -14.53 -8.48 -3.22
N LEU A 291 -13.71 -8.59 -4.27
CA LEU A 291 -12.82 -7.53 -4.75
C LEU A 291 -13.60 -6.25 -5.11
N HIS A 292 -14.67 -6.37 -5.91
CA HIS A 292 -15.43 -5.20 -6.33
C HIS A 292 -16.13 -4.53 -5.14
N ARG A 293 -16.73 -5.33 -4.25
CA ARG A 293 -17.34 -4.84 -3.01
C ARG A 293 -16.32 -4.13 -2.11
N ALA A 294 -15.11 -4.68 -1.96
CA ALA A 294 -14.04 -4.08 -1.17
C ALA A 294 -13.52 -2.76 -1.76
N ILE A 295 -13.36 -2.67 -3.10
CA ILE A 295 -12.96 -1.43 -3.79
C ILE A 295 -14.00 -0.32 -3.60
N GLN A 296 -15.29 -0.64 -3.52
CA GLN A 296 -16.31 0.38 -3.22
C GLN A 296 -16.33 0.74 -1.73
N LEU A 297 -16.29 -0.27 -0.85
CA LEU A 297 -16.36 -0.07 0.59
C LEU A 297 -15.18 0.72 1.15
N ILE A 298 -13.97 0.57 0.60
CA ILE A 298 -12.80 1.33 1.07
C ILE A 298 -12.99 2.84 0.91
N HIS A 299 -13.68 3.31 -0.14
CA HIS A 299 -13.96 4.74 -0.32
C HIS A 299 -14.96 5.25 0.70
N ILE A 300 -15.98 4.45 1.01
CA ILE A 300 -16.95 4.74 2.06
C ILE A 300 -16.22 4.79 3.42
N ALA A 301 -15.37 3.81 3.71
CA ALA A 301 -14.60 3.73 4.94
C ALA A 301 -13.67 4.94 5.12
N LYS A 302 -12.98 5.35 4.05
CA LYS A 302 -12.15 6.57 4.06
C LYS A 302 -12.99 7.83 4.29
N PHE A 303 -14.14 7.95 3.65
CA PHE A 303 -15.02 9.10 3.84
C PHE A 303 -15.46 9.25 5.29
N PHE A 304 -15.84 8.14 5.96
CA PHE A 304 -16.22 8.15 7.37
C PHE A 304 -15.03 8.07 8.35
N LEU A 305 -13.78 8.12 7.86
CA LEU A 305 -12.55 8.01 8.64
C LEU A 305 -12.50 6.73 9.51
N LEU A 306 -12.95 5.61 8.94
CA LEU A 306 -12.96 4.29 9.57
C LEU A 306 -11.68 3.52 9.22
N GLU A 307 -10.56 3.90 9.83
CA GLU A 307 -9.23 3.37 9.47
C GLU A 307 -9.15 1.84 9.50
N LYS A 308 -9.75 1.20 10.52
CA LYS A 308 -9.69 -0.26 10.65
C LYS A 308 -10.46 -0.95 9.51
N LEU A 309 -11.59 -0.37 9.09
CA LEU A 309 -12.35 -0.87 7.94
C LEU A 309 -11.56 -0.68 6.63
N VAL A 310 -10.82 0.43 6.49
CA VAL A 310 -9.90 0.64 5.36
C VAL A 310 -8.89 -0.51 5.30
N HIS A 311 -8.20 -0.83 6.40
CA HIS A 311 -7.24 -1.94 6.44
C HIS A 311 -7.88 -3.29 6.08
N LEU A 312 -9.08 -3.58 6.57
CA LEU A 312 -9.78 -4.83 6.24
C LEU A 312 -10.12 -4.90 4.74
N CYS A 313 -10.54 -3.79 4.12
CA CYS A 313 -10.79 -3.72 2.69
C CYS A 313 -9.49 -3.90 1.88
N GLU A 314 -8.41 -3.25 2.30
CA GLU A 314 -7.09 -3.40 1.68
C GLU A 314 -6.62 -4.86 1.69
N ASP A 315 -6.78 -5.57 2.82
CA ASP A 315 -6.38 -6.97 2.97
C ASP A 315 -7.14 -7.87 1.98
N ILE A 316 -8.44 -7.62 1.76
CA ILE A 316 -9.25 -8.34 0.76
C ILE A 316 -8.76 -8.04 -0.66
N ILE A 317 -8.47 -6.77 -0.97
CA ILE A 317 -8.01 -6.35 -2.30
C ILE A 317 -6.65 -6.97 -2.61
N VAL A 318 -5.69 -6.90 -1.69
CA VAL A 318 -4.35 -7.49 -1.83
C VAL A 318 -4.45 -9.01 -1.97
N ALA A 319 -5.31 -9.67 -1.18
CA ALA A 319 -5.54 -11.10 -1.28
C ALA A 319 -6.21 -11.53 -2.61
N SER A 320 -6.74 -10.58 -3.38
CA SER A 320 -7.39 -10.81 -4.68
C SER A 320 -6.47 -10.46 -5.87
N LEU A 321 -5.21 -10.10 -5.63
CA LEU A 321 -4.23 -9.86 -6.68
C LEU A 321 -3.93 -11.14 -7.46
N CYS A 322 -4.08 -11.05 -8.78
CA CYS A 322 -3.73 -12.09 -9.74
C CYS A 322 -3.17 -11.43 -11.02
N GLN A 323 -2.68 -12.22 -11.98
CA GLN A 323 -2.09 -11.71 -13.23
C GLN A 323 -3.05 -10.77 -13.96
N GLU A 324 -4.34 -11.10 -14.00
CA GLU A 324 -5.37 -10.36 -14.70
C GLU A 324 -5.81 -9.08 -13.96
N SER A 325 -5.67 -9.05 -12.63
CA SER A 325 -6.18 -7.93 -11.81
C SER A 325 -5.09 -6.94 -11.43
N CYS A 326 -3.83 -7.39 -11.38
CA CYS A 326 -2.70 -6.63 -10.87
C CYS A 326 -2.59 -5.22 -11.47
N VAL A 327 -2.53 -5.10 -12.81
CA VAL A 327 -2.30 -3.81 -13.48
C VAL A 327 -3.45 -2.84 -13.24
N SER A 328 -4.70 -3.31 -13.33
CA SER A 328 -5.89 -2.51 -13.07
C SER A 328 -6.00 -2.04 -11.60
N ILE A 329 -5.70 -2.94 -10.65
CA ILE A 329 -5.70 -2.61 -9.22
C ILE A 329 -4.58 -1.62 -8.91
N LEU A 330 -3.40 -1.80 -9.51
CA LEU A 330 -2.26 -0.90 -9.31
C LEU A 330 -2.56 0.51 -9.84
N ALA A 331 -3.18 0.63 -11.01
CA ALA A 331 -3.60 1.92 -11.56
C ALA A 331 -4.59 2.61 -10.61
N TRP A 332 -5.68 1.92 -10.24
CA TRP A 332 -6.66 2.44 -9.28
C TRP A 332 -6.03 2.84 -7.94
N ALA A 333 -5.15 1.99 -7.40
CA ALA A 333 -4.53 2.22 -6.11
C ALA A 333 -3.58 3.43 -6.13
N SER A 334 -2.87 3.63 -7.25
CA SER A 334 -1.97 4.77 -7.47
C SER A 334 -2.75 6.08 -7.63
N ASP A 335 -3.94 6.03 -8.23
CA ASP A 335 -4.83 7.19 -8.48
C ASP A 335 -5.67 7.58 -7.25
N GLY A 336 -5.11 7.40 -6.05
CA GLY A 336 -5.76 7.73 -4.77
C GLY A 336 -6.55 6.59 -4.12
N GLY A 337 -6.58 5.40 -4.72
CA GLY A 337 -7.27 4.22 -4.18
C GLY A 337 -6.70 3.75 -2.84
N SER A 338 -5.42 3.38 -2.75
CA SER A 338 -4.71 3.11 -1.50
C SER A 338 -3.21 3.01 -1.76
N ARG A 339 -2.41 3.74 -0.97
CA ARG A 339 -0.94 3.66 -1.06
C ARG A 339 -0.42 2.27 -0.70
N TYR A 340 -0.97 1.66 0.35
CA TYR A 340 -0.60 0.30 0.76
C TYR A 340 -0.89 -0.71 -0.35
N VAL A 341 -2.10 -0.70 -0.92
CA VAL A 341 -2.45 -1.58 -2.04
C VAL A 341 -1.55 -1.33 -3.25
N ALA A 342 -1.22 -0.07 -3.56
CA ALA A 342 -0.32 0.26 -4.67
C ALA A 342 1.08 -0.35 -4.45
N HIS A 343 1.60 -0.32 -3.22
CA HIS A 343 2.88 -0.96 -2.88
C HIS A 343 2.82 -2.49 -3.06
N CYS A 344 1.77 -3.13 -2.53
CA CYS A 344 1.58 -4.58 -2.69
C CYS A 344 1.40 -4.99 -4.15
N ALA A 345 0.59 -4.25 -4.92
CA ALA A 345 0.33 -4.53 -6.33
C ALA A 345 1.58 -4.30 -7.19
N GLN A 346 2.39 -3.26 -6.90
CA GLN A 346 3.69 -3.04 -7.55
C GLN A 346 4.65 -4.20 -7.24
N SER A 347 4.72 -4.65 -5.98
CA SER A 347 5.54 -5.81 -5.61
C SER A 347 5.08 -7.10 -6.29
N TYR A 348 3.76 -7.31 -6.43
CA TYR A 348 3.22 -8.43 -7.18
C TYR A 348 3.59 -8.36 -8.65
N LEU A 349 3.45 -7.18 -9.30
CA LEU A 349 3.85 -6.97 -10.68
C LEU A 349 5.32 -7.30 -10.91
N GLU A 350 6.19 -6.89 -10.00
CA GLU A 350 7.62 -7.17 -10.09
C GLU A 350 7.94 -8.66 -9.89
N ALA A 351 7.24 -9.33 -8.98
CA ALA A 351 7.40 -10.77 -8.74
C ALA A 351 6.91 -11.63 -9.92
N GLU A 352 5.83 -11.21 -10.59
CA GLU A 352 5.21 -11.91 -11.72
C GLU A 352 5.51 -11.25 -13.08
N PHE A 353 6.56 -10.41 -13.14
CA PHE A 353 6.82 -9.54 -14.29
C PHE A 353 6.97 -10.32 -15.60
N SER A 354 7.80 -11.38 -15.66
CA SER A 354 7.96 -12.16 -16.90
C SER A 354 6.64 -12.78 -17.38
N HIS A 355 5.74 -13.15 -16.45
CA HIS A 355 4.45 -13.70 -16.82
C HIS A 355 3.49 -12.63 -17.35
N ILE A 356 3.37 -11.49 -16.65
CA ILE A 356 2.56 -10.36 -17.09
C ILE A 356 3.09 -9.80 -18.41
N ALA A 357 4.40 -9.62 -18.53
CA ALA A 357 5.06 -9.09 -19.72
C ALA A 357 4.91 -9.98 -20.96
N SER A 358 4.71 -11.29 -20.81
CA SER A 358 4.46 -12.21 -21.94
C SER A 358 2.98 -12.24 -22.39
N SER A 359 2.09 -11.58 -21.64
CA SER A 359 0.67 -11.48 -21.93
C SER A 359 0.27 -10.10 -22.49
N HIS A 360 -1.00 -9.94 -22.85
CA HIS A 360 -1.54 -8.65 -23.31
C HIS A 360 -1.60 -7.59 -22.20
N TYR A 361 -1.62 -8.01 -20.92
CA TYR A 361 -1.63 -7.09 -19.77
C TYR A 361 -0.38 -6.19 -19.71
N LEU A 362 0.70 -6.53 -20.42
CA LEU A 362 1.85 -5.64 -20.61
C LEU A 362 1.41 -4.25 -21.09
N PHE A 363 0.46 -4.19 -22.02
CA PHE A 363 0.07 -2.97 -22.70
C PHE A 363 -0.79 -2.04 -21.83
N ASP A 364 -1.37 -2.57 -20.74
CA ASP A 364 -2.12 -1.80 -19.75
C ASP A 364 -1.21 -1.15 -18.70
N ILE A 365 0.09 -1.50 -18.67
CA ILE A 365 1.04 -0.95 -17.71
C ILE A 365 1.35 0.52 -18.06
N SER A 366 1.23 1.42 -17.09
CA SER A 366 1.60 2.82 -17.28
C SER A 366 3.12 2.99 -17.44
N LEU A 367 3.54 4.06 -18.14
CA LEU A 367 4.96 4.41 -18.31
C LEU A 367 5.70 4.49 -16.96
N ASN A 368 5.10 5.17 -15.98
CA ASN A 368 5.69 5.32 -14.64
C ASN A 368 5.83 3.97 -13.91
N THR A 369 4.82 3.10 -14.03
CA THR A 369 4.87 1.76 -13.45
C THR A 369 5.97 0.91 -14.10
N LEU A 370 6.09 0.97 -15.43
CA LEU A 370 7.13 0.25 -16.16
C LEU A 370 8.54 0.74 -15.77
N MET A 371 8.73 2.06 -15.62
CA MET A 371 9.97 2.66 -15.11
C MET A 371 10.32 2.15 -13.70
N LYS A 372 9.34 2.02 -12.80
CA LYS A 372 9.57 1.43 -11.47
C LYS A 372 10.04 -0.01 -11.58
N CYS A 373 9.48 -0.80 -12.49
CA CYS A 373 9.91 -2.19 -12.72
C CYS A 373 11.34 -2.27 -13.29
N THR A 374 11.73 -1.40 -14.22
CA THR A 374 13.09 -1.41 -14.79
C THR A 374 14.14 -0.99 -13.76
N GLN A 375 13.84 0.01 -12.92
CA GLN A 375 14.75 0.49 -11.87
C GLN A 375 14.87 -0.47 -10.68
N SER A 376 13.79 -1.17 -10.33
CA SER A 376 13.72 -2.04 -9.15
C SER A 376 14.81 -3.11 -9.15
N GLN A 377 15.39 -3.41 -7.98
CA GLN A 377 16.34 -4.52 -7.83
C GLN A 377 15.70 -5.90 -7.86
N PHE A 378 14.38 -5.96 -7.77
CA PHE A 378 13.66 -7.16 -7.35
C PHE A 378 12.70 -7.71 -8.42
N THR A 379 12.64 -7.06 -9.59
CA THR A 379 11.85 -7.54 -10.72
C THR A 379 12.35 -8.93 -11.14
N GLN A 380 11.47 -9.92 -11.11
CA GLN A 380 11.79 -11.31 -11.41
C GLN A 380 11.71 -11.56 -12.92
N ALA A 381 12.74 -11.07 -13.63
CA ALA A 381 12.94 -11.23 -15.06
C ALA A 381 14.42 -11.09 -15.42
N THR A 382 14.84 -11.65 -16.55
CA THR A 382 16.18 -11.36 -17.08
C THR A 382 16.21 -9.96 -17.71
N GLU A 383 17.39 -9.34 -17.81
CA GLU A 383 17.50 -8.02 -18.46
C GLU A 383 17.09 -8.05 -19.94
N VAL A 384 17.24 -9.21 -20.61
CA VAL A 384 16.72 -9.42 -21.97
C VAL A 384 15.19 -9.39 -21.99
N GLU A 385 14.53 -10.08 -21.06
CA GLU A 385 13.06 -10.07 -20.99
C GLU A 385 12.52 -8.67 -20.70
N ILE A 386 13.21 -7.90 -19.84
CA ILE A 386 12.86 -6.52 -19.55
C ILE A 386 13.03 -5.64 -20.80
N LEU A 387 14.16 -5.75 -21.51
CA LEU A 387 14.39 -5.02 -22.77
C LEU A 387 13.30 -5.33 -23.80
N GLU A 388 13.01 -6.61 -24.01
CA GLU A 388 11.97 -7.05 -24.96
C GLU A 388 10.58 -6.56 -24.57
N ALA A 389 10.25 -6.57 -23.27
CA ALA A 389 8.99 -6.03 -22.76
C ALA A 389 8.87 -4.53 -23.00
N VAL A 390 9.92 -3.76 -22.71
CA VAL A 390 9.95 -2.31 -22.91
C VAL A 390 9.81 -1.96 -24.40
N VAL A 391 10.51 -2.66 -25.29
CA VAL A 391 10.39 -2.43 -26.74
C VAL A 391 8.98 -2.75 -27.22
N ARG A 392 8.39 -3.89 -26.82
CA ARG A 392 7.02 -4.26 -27.20
C ARG A 392 5.98 -3.26 -26.66
N TRP A 393 6.15 -2.81 -25.42
CA TRP A 393 5.29 -1.79 -24.82
C TRP A 393 5.38 -0.47 -25.60
N GLY A 394 6.59 -0.01 -25.93
CA GLY A 394 6.78 1.22 -26.71
C GLY A 394 6.23 1.13 -28.13
N GLU A 395 6.34 -0.03 -28.77
CA GLU A 395 5.74 -0.28 -30.09
C GLU A 395 4.22 -0.21 -30.03
N HIS A 396 3.61 -0.77 -28.98
CA HIS A 396 2.17 -0.65 -28.77
C HIS A 396 1.73 0.79 -28.49
N GLU A 397 2.47 1.53 -27.65
CA GLU A 397 2.21 2.95 -27.40
C GLU A 397 2.33 3.80 -28.66
N LEU A 398 3.31 3.49 -29.53
CA LEU A 398 3.46 4.13 -30.83
C LEU A 398 2.25 3.84 -31.73
N LEU A 399 1.82 2.58 -31.81
CA LEU A 399 0.64 2.18 -32.57
C LEU A 399 -0.62 2.91 -32.10
N ARG A 400 -0.84 3.00 -30.77
CA ARG A 400 -1.97 3.74 -30.20
C ARG A 400 -1.95 5.22 -30.60
N ARG A 401 -0.78 5.87 -30.56
CA ARG A 401 -0.63 7.28 -30.99
C ARG A 401 -0.82 7.46 -32.49
N MET A 402 -0.44 6.47 -33.29
CA MET A 402 -0.70 6.47 -34.74
C MET A 402 -2.18 6.29 -35.05
N GLU A 403 -2.89 5.41 -34.33
CA GLU A 403 -4.35 5.23 -34.45
C GLU A 403 -5.12 6.52 -34.11
N GLU A 404 -4.69 7.24 -33.07
CA GLU A 404 -5.30 8.51 -32.67
C GLU A 404 -5.08 9.63 -33.71
N ARG A 405 -3.94 9.66 -34.39
CA ARG A 405 -3.60 10.70 -35.40
C ARG A 405 -4.15 10.35 -36.79
N GLU A 406 -4.01 9.09 -37.21
CA GLU A 406 -4.27 8.62 -38.57
C GLU A 406 -4.97 7.24 -38.55
N PRO A 407 -6.25 7.18 -38.12
CA PRO A 407 -6.96 5.91 -37.93
C PRO A 407 -7.04 5.06 -39.20
N ASN A 408 -7.04 5.69 -40.38
CA ASN A 408 -7.15 5.03 -41.69
C ASN A 408 -5.87 4.31 -42.16
N ILE A 409 -4.73 4.55 -41.49
CA ILE A 409 -3.45 3.89 -41.80
C ILE A 409 -3.30 2.61 -40.98
N VAL A 410 -3.90 2.57 -39.79
CA VAL A 410 -3.79 1.45 -38.86
C VAL A 410 -4.97 0.49 -38.97
N ALA A 411 -6.19 1.00 -39.19
CA ALA A 411 -7.37 0.16 -39.42
C ALA A 411 -7.46 -0.25 -40.90
N ASP A 412 -7.55 -1.55 -41.16
CA ASP A 412 -7.96 -2.13 -42.46
C ASP A 412 -9.42 -1.74 -42.76
N THR A 413 -9.66 -0.46 -43.03
CA THR A 413 -10.94 0.01 -43.54
C THR A 413 -11.06 -0.45 -45.00
N SER A 414 -12.20 -1.06 -45.33
CA SER A 414 -12.50 -1.74 -46.60
C SER A 414 -12.34 -0.89 -47.88
N HIS A 415 -12.00 0.39 -47.75
CA HIS A 415 -11.78 1.33 -48.86
C HIS A 415 -10.33 1.86 -48.95
N SER A 416 -9.41 1.42 -48.09
CA SER A 416 -8.00 1.85 -48.14
C SER A 416 -7.22 1.08 -49.22
N ILE A 417 -6.37 1.80 -49.96
CA ILE A 417 -5.65 1.29 -51.16
C ILE A 417 -4.42 0.45 -50.77
N SER A 418 -4.07 0.36 -49.47
CA SER A 418 -3.01 -0.50 -48.94
C SER A 418 -3.60 -1.72 -48.24
N ARG A 419 -3.63 -2.86 -48.92
CA ARG A 419 -3.98 -4.18 -48.33
C ARG A 419 -2.86 -4.80 -47.47
N ARG A 420 -1.90 -3.99 -47.04
CA ARG A 420 -0.83 -4.40 -46.12
C ARG A 420 -1.05 -3.64 -44.83
N GLY A 421 -1.66 -4.28 -43.84
CA GLY A 421 -1.63 -3.79 -42.47
C GLY A 421 -0.20 -3.46 -42.03
N LEU A 422 -0.10 -2.49 -41.12
CA LEU A 422 1.18 -1.93 -40.65
C LEU A 422 2.06 -3.01 -40.01
N ARG A 423 3.28 -3.21 -40.53
CA ARG A 423 4.23 -4.18 -39.97
C ARG A 423 5.14 -3.53 -38.94
N ARG A 424 5.68 -4.33 -38.02
CA ARG A 424 6.67 -3.89 -37.02
C ARG A 424 7.89 -3.16 -37.63
N ALA A 425 8.29 -3.55 -38.84
CA ALA A 425 9.40 -2.94 -39.58
C ALA A 425 9.08 -1.55 -40.14
N ASP A 426 7.80 -1.20 -40.28
CA ASP A 426 7.33 0.07 -40.83
C ASP A 426 7.26 1.17 -39.74
N LEU A 427 7.44 0.80 -38.47
CA LEU A 427 7.41 1.73 -37.34
C LEU A 427 8.65 2.62 -37.30
N SER A 428 8.44 3.93 -37.15
CA SER A 428 9.51 4.93 -37.04
C SER A 428 10.38 4.67 -35.80
N GLY A 429 11.65 4.29 -36.02
CA GLY A 429 12.62 4.10 -34.95
C GLY A 429 12.93 5.37 -34.16
N ALA A 430 12.85 6.54 -34.81
CA ALA A 430 13.09 7.83 -34.16
C ALA A 430 11.95 8.21 -33.20
N GLU A 431 10.70 8.00 -33.62
CA GLU A 431 9.55 8.24 -32.73
C GLU A 431 9.54 7.24 -31.59
N LEU A 432 9.75 5.95 -31.87
CA LEU A 432 9.84 4.92 -30.83
C LEU A 432 10.94 5.24 -29.79
N ARG A 433 12.11 5.74 -30.23
CA ARG A 433 13.15 6.21 -29.31
C ARG A 433 12.66 7.34 -28.42
N ALA A 434 11.92 8.31 -28.96
CA ALA A 434 11.36 9.41 -28.17
C ALA A 434 10.35 8.93 -27.12
N ILE A 435 9.53 7.92 -27.45
CA ILE A 435 8.60 7.29 -26.50
C ILE A 435 9.36 6.59 -25.37
N LEU A 436 10.42 5.85 -25.72
CA LEU A 436 11.19 5.03 -24.79
C LEU A 436 12.25 5.81 -23.99
N ALA A 437 12.59 7.04 -24.40
CA ALA A 437 13.64 7.86 -23.79
C ALA A 437 13.58 7.92 -22.24
N PRO A 438 12.41 8.05 -21.59
CA PRO A 438 12.33 8.06 -20.12
C PRO A 438 12.73 6.73 -19.45
N ILE A 439 12.59 5.60 -20.15
CA ILE A 439 12.91 4.27 -19.61
C ILE A 439 14.33 3.83 -19.96
N VAL A 440 14.86 4.23 -21.12
CA VAL A 440 16.13 3.73 -21.67
C VAL A 440 17.30 3.85 -20.68
N SER A 441 17.40 4.96 -19.95
CA SER A 441 18.47 5.20 -18.96
C SER A 441 18.44 4.25 -17.76
N SER A 442 17.30 3.61 -17.51
CA SER A 442 17.10 2.66 -16.40
C SER A 442 17.34 1.20 -16.78
N LEU A 443 17.53 0.90 -18.08
CA LEU A 443 17.82 -0.45 -18.56
C LEU A 443 19.27 -0.83 -18.23
N ARG A 444 19.47 -2.01 -17.65
CA ARG A 444 20.78 -2.51 -17.24
C ARG A 444 21.42 -3.33 -18.35
N ILE A 445 21.66 -2.69 -19.49
CA ILE A 445 22.13 -3.31 -20.72
C ILE A 445 23.46 -4.07 -20.55
N ASP A 446 24.29 -3.66 -19.60
CA ASP A 446 25.58 -4.30 -19.26
C ASP A 446 25.42 -5.70 -18.64
N TYR A 447 24.22 -6.06 -18.20
CA TYR A 447 23.89 -7.34 -17.57
C TYR A 447 23.03 -8.23 -18.47
N VAL A 448 22.94 -7.93 -19.77
CA VAL A 448 22.27 -8.79 -20.75
C VAL A 448 23.12 -10.03 -21.02
N LEU A 449 22.51 -11.21 -20.86
CA LEU A 449 23.13 -12.50 -21.17
C LEU A 449 22.37 -13.24 -22.27
N PRO A 450 23.09 -13.87 -23.23
CA PRO A 450 24.53 -13.77 -23.48
C PRO A 450 24.97 -12.36 -23.94
N PRO A 451 26.27 -12.02 -23.82
CA PRO A 451 26.82 -10.83 -24.47
C PRO A 451 26.45 -10.84 -25.95
N PHE A 452 25.94 -9.73 -26.48
CA PHE A 452 25.47 -9.60 -27.86
C PHE A 452 24.20 -10.40 -28.22
N HIS A 453 23.29 -10.60 -27.25
CA HIS A 453 21.96 -11.16 -27.54
C HIS A 453 21.26 -10.42 -28.71
N GLN A 454 20.53 -11.15 -29.55
CA GLN A 454 19.91 -10.61 -30.76
C GLN A 454 19.01 -9.40 -30.47
N SER A 455 18.20 -9.46 -29.41
CA SER A 455 17.28 -8.38 -29.02
C SER A 455 18.02 -7.08 -28.67
N LEU A 456 19.23 -7.18 -28.11
CA LEU A 456 20.09 -6.03 -27.83
C LEU A 456 20.69 -5.45 -29.12
N ASN A 457 21.16 -6.32 -30.03
CA ASN A 457 21.65 -5.89 -31.34
C ASN A 457 20.56 -5.23 -32.19
N ASP A 458 19.35 -5.78 -32.19
CA ASP A 458 18.20 -5.21 -32.89
C ASP A 458 17.85 -3.81 -32.36
N ALA A 459 17.92 -3.62 -31.04
CA ALA A 459 17.70 -2.31 -30.42
C ALA A 459 18.76 -1.30 -30.87
N TYR A 460 20.04 -1.68 -30.96
CA TYR A 460 21.09 -0.83 -31.51
C TYR A 460 20.91 -0.55 -33.01
N CYS A 461 20.58 -1.56 -33.82
CA CYS A 461 20.39 -1.41 -35.27
C CYS A 461 19.20 -0.50 -35.61
N ARG A 462 18.13 -0.53 -34.80
CA ARG A 462 16.99 0.40 -34.89
C ARG A 462 17.30 1.78 -34.28
N GLY A 463 18.47 1.91 -33.67
CA GLY A 463 18.94 3.08 -32.96
C GLY A 463 18.19 3.37 -31.66
N LEU A 464 17.39 2.45 -31.12
CA LEU A 464 16.63 2.67 -29.87
C LEU A 464 17.56 2.89 -28.67
N LEU A 465 18.73 2.25 -28.71
CA LEU A 465 19.80 2.39 -27.74
C LEU A 465 21.03 2.98 -28.42
N GLU A 466 21.80 3.77 -27.67
CA GLU A 466 23.10 4.25 -28.11
C GLU A 466 24.19 3.26 -27.67
N ARG A 467 25.12 2.94 -28.58
CA ARG A 467 26.30 2.17 -28.21
C ARG A 467 27.21 3.08 -27.40
N ALA A 468 27.36 2.81 -26.11
CA ALA A 468 28.40 3.45 -25.31
C ALA A 468 29.78 3.20 -25.96
N PRO A 469 30.69 4.19 -25.96
CA PRO A 469 32.06 3.94 -26.35
C PRO A 469 32.64 2.81 -25.50
N LEU A 470 33.43 1.92 -26.11
CA LEU A 470 34.11 0.84 -25.40
C LEU A 470 34.88 1.43 -24.21
N ARG A 471 34.42 1.15 -23.00
CA ARG A 471 35.05 1.67 -21.78
C ARG A 471 36.42 0.99 -21.61
N ALA A 472 37.42 1.74 -21.17
CA ALA A 472 38.81 1.26 -21.06
C ALA A 472 38.99 0.13 -20.02
N ASP A 473 38.05 -0.01 -19.08
CA ASP A 473 37.97 -1.06 -18.06
C ASP A 473 37.49 -2.41 -18.61
N LEU A 474 36.82 -2.43 -19.77
CA LEU A 474 36.43 -3.66 -20.47
C LEU A 474 37.63 -4.35 -21.14
N VAL A 475 38.75 -3.64 -21.33
CA VAL A 475 39.95 -4.16 -21.98
C VAL A 475 40.91 -4.65 -20.91
N CYS A 476 41.19 -5.95 -20.91
CA CYS A 476 42.18 -6.53 -20.02
C CYS A 476 43.55 -5.85 -20.24
N PRO A 477 44.15 -5.18 -19.24
CA PRO A 477 45.40 -4.44 -19.42
C PRO A 477 46.58 -5.32 -19.86
N SER A 478 46.51 -6.62 -19.56
CA SER A 478 47.55 -7.60 -19.87
C SER A 478 47.31 -8.38 -21.16
N THR A 479 46.06 -8.60 -21.60
CA THR A 479 45.75 -9.41 -22.80
C THR A 479 45.12 -8.63 -23.94
N SER A 480 44.73 -7.36 -23.72
CA SER A 480 43.94 -6.54 -24.66
C SER A 480 42.60 -7.16 -25.09
N GLU A 481 42.15 -8.22 -24.41
CA GLU A 481 40.88 -8.88 -24.65
C GLU A 481 39.74 -8.10 -23.99
N ILE A 482 38.60 -8.04 -24.67
CA ILE A 482 37.38 -7.46 -24.12
C ILE A 482 36.76 -8.49 -23.17
N ILE A 483 36.57 -8.13 -21.89
CA ILE A 483 35.86 -8.94 -20.91
C ILE A 483 34.44 -8.36 -20.77
N PRO A 484 33.48 -8.80 -21.59
CA PRO A 484 32.13 -8.23 -21.58
C PRO A 484 31.40 -8.45 -20.25
N ASP A 485 31.81 -9.47 -19.49
CA ASP A 485 31.12 -9.89 -18.26
C ASP A 485 31.68 -9.24 -16.99
N ILE A 486 32.67 -8.33 -17.09
CA ILE A 486 33.35 -7.74 -15.92
C ILE A 486 32.38 -7.06 -14.94
N HIS A 487 31.29 -6.49 -15.47
CA HIS A 487 30.27 -5.79 -14.69
C HIS A 487 29.48 -6.72 -13.74
N TRP A 488 29.43 -8.03 -14.01
CA TRP A 488 28.75 -9.01 -13.18
C TRP A 488 29.43 -9.21 -11.83
N PHE A 489 30.76 -9.17 -11.77
CA PHE A 489 31.53 -9.44 -10.54
C PHE A 489 32.31 -8.22 -10.03
N ARG A 490 32.39 -7.13 -10.81
CA ARG A 490 32.95 -5.84 -10.39
C ARG A 490 32.04 -4.67 -10.76
N PRO A 491 30.80 -4.62 -10.24
CA PRO A 491 29.93 -3.47 -10.45
C PRO A 491 30.50 -2.23 -9.73
N GLU A 492 30.23 -1.04 -10.26
CA GLU A 492 30.62 0.22 -9.61
C GLU A 492 30.02 0.31 -8.17
N PRO A 493 30.67 1.00 -7.23
CA PRO A 493 30.28 0.97 -5.81
C PRO A 493 28.93 1.64 -5.52
N ASP A 494 28.54 2.63 -6.34
CA ASP A 494 27.33 3.44 -6.15
C ASP A 494 26.15 3.01 -7.04
N VAL A 495 26.36 2.07 -7.98
CA VAL A 495 25.31 1.60 -8.90
C VAL A 495 24.59 0.35 -8.37
N PRO A 496 23.36 0.06 -8.82
CA PRO A 496 22.63 -1.12 -8.39
C PRO A 496 23.31 -2.47 -8.71
N GLY A 497 24.18 -2.58 -9.70
CA GLY A 497 24.80 -3.86 -10.03
C GLY A 497 23.80 -4.87 -10.66
N PRO A 498 24.10 -6.18 -10.63
CA PRO A 498 23.23 -7.21 -11.21
C PRO A 498 21.89 -7.30 -10.47
N ARG A 499 20.80 -7.51 -11.20
CA ARG A 499 19.46 -7.65 -10.61
C ARG A 499 19.34 -8.92 -9.79
N TYR A 500 18.64 -8.84 -8.67
CA TYR A 500 18.31 -10.01 -7.87
C TYR A 500 17.19 -10.83 -8.52
N TYR A 501 17.61 -11.73 -9.41
CA TYR A 501 16.74 -12.73 -10.02
C TYR A 501 16.94 -14.07 -9.30
N VAL A 502 15.88 -14.58 -8.66
CA VAL A 502 15.96 -15.76 -7.78
C VAL A 502 16.63 -16.96 -8.44
N PRO A 503 16.34 -17.31 -9.70
CA PRO A 503 17.05 -18.40 -10.38
C PRO A 503 18.57 -18.20 -10.50
N TYR A 504 19.06 -16.97 -10.68
CA TYR A 504 20.51 -16.69 -10.72
C TYR A 504 21.15 -16.88 -9.35
N TYR A 505 20.49 -16.41 -8.30
CA TYR A 505 20.92 -16.65 -6.93
C TYR A 505 21.01 -18.14 -6.60
N GLU A 506 19.97 -18.92 -6.92
CA GLU A 506 19.96 -20.37 -6.65
C GLU A 506 21.03 -21.13 -7.45
N ILE A 507 21.27 -20.75 -8.71
CA ILE A 507 22.35 -21.34 -9.53
C ILE A 507 23.72 -21.05 -8.90
N THR A 508 23.97 -19.79 -8.53
CA THR A 508 25.24 -19.35 -7.92
C THR A 508 25.49 -20.09 -6.60
N LYS A 509 24.46 -20.17 -5.75
CA LYS A 509 24.50 -20.89 -4.47
C LYS A 509 24.76 -22.38 -4.65
N ALA A 510 24.10 -23.02 -5.62
CA ALA A 510 24.30 -24.43 -5.92
C ALA A 510 25.73 -24.70 -6.43
N HIS A 511 26.27 -23.81 -7.27
CA HIS A 511 27.64 -23.93 -7.77
C HIS A 511 28.68 -23.91 -6.63
N LEU A 512 28.57 -22.95 -5.71
CA LEU A 512 29.46 -22.86 -4.54
C LEU A 512 29.34 -24.08 -3.61
N ARG A 513 28.13 -24.60 -3.40
CA ARG A 513 27.91 -25.82 -2.60
C ARG A 513 28.60 -27.03 -3.21
N ASN A 514 28.48 -27.20 -4.53
CA ASN A 514 29.10 -28.31 -5.23
C ASN A 514 30.63 -28.20 -5.20
N PHE A 515 31.18 -26.98 -5.32
CA PHE A 515 32.63 -26.75 -5.21
C PHE A 515 33.15 -27.02 -3.80
N GLY A 516 32.40 -26.61 -2.76
CA GLY A 516 32.73 -26.89 -1.36
C GLY A 516 32.74 -28.38 -1.01
N GLN A 517 31.77 -29.16 -1.54
CA GLN A 517 31.71 -30.61 -1.37
C GLN A 517 32.84 -31.38 -2.08
N CYS A 518 33.41 -30.81 -3.15
CA CYS A 518 34.59 -31.38 -3.82
C CYS A 518 35.91 -31.08 -3.07
N ASN A 519 35.91 -30.10 -2.15
CA ASN A 519 37.11 -29.57 -1.49
C ASN A 519 37.06 -29.72 0.04
N ASP A 520 36.68 -30.89 0.55
CA ASP A 520 36.63 -31.25 1.99
C ASP A 520 38.01 -31.27 2.72
N THR A 521 38.98 -30.45 2.29
CA THR A 521 40.24 -30.20 3.01
C THR A 521 40.68 -28.73 3.05
N ALA A 522 39.77 -27.77 2.85
CA ALA A 522 40.05 -26.37 3.14
C ALA A 522 38.88 -25.74 3.89
N HIS A 523 39.07 -25.52 5.20
CA HIS A 523 38.23 -24.63 5.98
C HIS A 523 38.10 -23.29 5.24
N ILE A 524 36.88 -22.98 4.78
CA ILE A 524 36.50 -21.65 4.33
C ILE A 524 36.66 -20.74 5.56
N THR A 525 37.81 -20.10 5.65
CA THR A 525 38.08 -19.07 6.63
C THR A 525 37.18 -17.91 6.25
N HIS A 526 36.17 -17.65 7.07
CA HIS A 526 35.45 -16.39 7.05
C HIS A 526 36.51 -15.29 7.10
N SER A 527 36.71 -14.59 5.99
CA SER A 527 37.54 -13.40 5.93
C SER A 527 37.08 -12.47 7.04
N HIS A 528 37.97 -12.18 7.99
CA HIS A 528 37.75 -11.23 9.06
C HIS A 528 37.10 -9.97 8.47
N PHE A 529 35.86 -9.70 8.88
CA PHE A 529 35.22 -8.42 8.63
C PHE A 529 36.08 -7.39 9.35
N GLU A 530 36.77 -6.53 8.60
CA GLU A 530 37.20 -5.26 9.17
C GLU A 530 35.92 -4.54 9.57
N ASP A 531 35.68 -4.41 10.88
CA ASP A 531 34.61 -3.57 11.41
C ASP A 531 34.76 -2.18 10.79
N ASP A 532 33.87 -1.84 9.88
CA ASP A 532 33.80 -0.50 9.31
C ASP A 532 33.22 0.39 10.42
N CYS A 533 34.09 0.88 11.31
CA CYS A 533 33.80 1.70 12.49
C CYS A 533 33.04 3.02 12.17
N ASN A 534 32.58 3.21 10.94
CA ASN A 534 31.87 4.38 10.41
C ASN A 534 30.41 4.09 10.00
N PHE A 535 29.83 2.92 10.31
CA PHE A 535 28.40 2.69 10.07
C PHE A 535 27.53 3.47 11.09
N GLN A 536 27.42 4.78 10.85
CA GLN A 536 26.58 5.69 11.62
C GLN A 536 25.53 6.31 10.72
N VAL A 537 24.30 6.42 11.22
CA VAL A 537 23.17 7.02 10.52
C VAL A 537 22.88 8.42 11.06
N ILE A 538 22.66 9.36 10.17
CA ILE A 538 22.30 10.75 10.47
C ILE A 538 20.85 10.97 10.04
N VAL A 539 20.01 11.42 10.98
CA VAL A 539 18.58 11.70 10.77
C VAL A 539 18.32 13.20 10.86
N THR A 540 17.83 13.79 9.79
CA THR A 540 17.60 15.23 9.64
C THR A 540 16.11 15.52 9.41
N ASN A 541 15.58 16.48 10.16
CA ASN A 541 14.23 17.01 9.96
C ASN A 541 14.26 17.95 8.74
N LEU A 542 13.52 17.63 7.69
CA LEU A 542 13.41 18.48 6.51
C LEU A 542 12.26 19.50 6.63
N TRP A 543 11.33 19.30 7.57
CA TRP A 543 10.12 20.09 7.74
C TRP A 543 9.85 20.38 9.23
N PRO A 544 10.68 21.24 9.87
CA PRO A 544 10.55 21.58 11.29
C PRO A 544 9.22 22.25 11.65
N ASP A 545 8.56 22.89 10.68
CA ASP A 545 7.25 23.52 10.88
C ASP A 545 6.11 22.50 11.00
N VAL A 546 6.29 21.29 10.45
CA VAL A 546 5.28 20.22 10.45
C VAL A 546 5.57 19.18 11.53
N LEU A 547 6.85 18.86 11.76
CA LEU A 547 7.29 17.90 12.76
C LEU A 547 7.90 18.64 13.96
N CYS A 548 7.15 18.71 15.06
CA CYS A 548 7.66 19.24 16.32
C CYS A 548 8.87 18.43 16.83
N GLU A 549 9.74 19.08 17.61
CA GLU A 549 10.97 18.45 18.13
C GLU A 549 10.71 17.17 18.92
N GLU A 550 9.61 17.09 19.68
CA GLU A 550 9.23 15.87 20.42
C GLU A 550 8.92 14.70 19.49
N LYS A 551 8.05 14.92 18.49
CA LYS A 551 7.69 13.89 17.50
C LYS A 551 8.91 13.51 16.66
N PHE A 552 9.76 14.47 16.30
CA PHE A 552 10.99 14.21 15.56
C PHE A 552 12.02 13.42 16.39
N ALA A 553 12.15 13.70 17.68
CA ALA A 553 13.01 12.92 18.59
C ALA A 553 12.52 11.46 18.71
N GLU A 554 11.20 11.23 18.76
CA GLU A 554 10.61 9.89 18.74
C GLU A 554 10.93 9.17 17.43
N ILE A 555 10.71 9.83 16.28
CA ILE A 555 11.02 9.28 14.94
C ILE A 555 12.50 8.91 14.85
N ARG A 556 13.39 9.83 15.24
CA ARG A 556 14.85 9.61 15.24
C ARG A 556 15.22 8.39 16.07
N THR A 557 14.68 8.29 17.29
CA THR A 557 14.95 7.16 18.18
C THR A 557 14.51 5.85 17.55
N LYS A 558 13.27 5.79 17.02
CA LYS A 558 12.74 4.59 16.35
C LYS A 558 13.56 4.19 15.12
N ILE A 559 13.98 5.14 14.29
CA ILE A 559 14.82 4.86 13.12
C ILE A 559 16.18 4.29 13.56
N THR A 560 16.86 4.93 14.50
CA THR A 560 18.18 4.47 14.97
C THR A 560 18.10 3.08 15.58
N THR A 561 17.13 2.83 16.47
CA THR A 561 16.93 1.50 17.07
C THR A 561 16.58 0.44 16.03
N ALA A 562 15.77 0.78 15.02
CA ALA A 562 15.43 -0.14 13.95
C ALA A 562 16.64 -0.50 13.08
N VAL A 563 17.51 0.47 12.78
CA VAL A 563 18.77 0.26 12.04
C VAL A 563 19.72 -0.62 12.85
N GLU A 564 19.90 -0.35 14.14
CA GLU A 564 20.74 -1.15 15.03
C GLU A 564 20.24 -2.59 15.11
N SER A 565 18.93 -2.78 15.28
CA SER A 565 18.29 -4.10 15.31
C SER A 565 18.50 -4.87 13.99
N ALA A 566 18.32 -4.20 12.85
CA ALA A 566 18.55 -4.79 11.54
C ALA A 566 20.04 -5.12 11.31
N ASN A 567 20.95 -4.31 11.85
CA ASN A 567 22.38 -4.59 11.80
C ASN A 567 22.77 -5.82 12.63
N HIS A 568 22.20 -5.97 13.82
CA HIS A 568 22.41 -7.17 14.64
C HIS A 568 21.87 -8.44 13.97
N LEU A 569 20.74 -8.35 13.28
CA LEU A 569 20.09 -9.52 12.67
C LEU A 569 20.70 -9.91 11.31
N TYR A 570 21.08 -8.92 10.50
CA TYR A 570 21.46 -9.13 9.10
C TYR A 570 22.87 -8.66 8.73
N HIS A 571 23.60 -8.06 9.67
CA HIS A 571 24.94 -7.51 9.45
C HIS A 571 24.97 -6.51 8.26
N ILE A 572 24.00 -5.60 8.21
CA ILE A 572 23.85 -4.64 7.09
C ILE A 572 25.07 -3.72 6.92
N CYS A 573 25.84 -3.46 7.98
CA CYS A 573 27.11 -2.73 7.92
C CYS A 573 28.16 -3.44 7.05
N ASN A 574 28.07 -4.77 6.97
CA ASN A 574 29.01 -5.63 6.26
C ASN A 574 28.57 -5.92 4.81
N PHE A 575 27.52 -5.28 4.33
CA PHE A 575 27.13 -5.41 2.93
C PHE A 575 28.27 -4.97 2.01
N PRO A 576 28.48 -5.67 0.88
CA PRO A 576 29.69 -5.54 0.08
C PRO A 576 29.84 -4.15 -0.56
N ARG A 577 28.72 -3.46 -0.84
CA ARG A 577 28.70 -2.19 -1.57
C ARG A 577 27.92 -1.13 -0.81
N LEU A 578 28.34 0.12 -0.99
CA LEU A 578 27.70 1.29 -0.40
C LEU A 578 26.24 1.42 -0.86
N PHE A 579 25.96 1.09 -2.12
CA PHE A 579 24.60 0.98 -2.65
C PHE A 579 23.67 0.15 -1.76
N HIS A 580 24.10 -1.07 -1.37
CA HIS A 580 23.29 -1.95 -0.55
C HIS A 580 23.06 -1.41 0.87
N ARG A 581 24.11 -0.83 1.47
CA ARG A 581 24.02 -0.22 2.81
C ARG A 581 23.02 0.94 2.81
N ARG A 582 23.08 1.81 1.81
CA ARG A 582 22.13 2.93 1.63
C ARG A 582 20.70 2.43 1.42
N MET A 583 20.52 1.42 0.55
CA MET A 583 19.20 0.84 0.30
C MET A 583 18.62 0.20 1.57
N ALA A 584 19.43 -0.49 2.37
CA ALA A 584 18.98 -1.08 3.64
C ALA A 584 18.45 0.00 4.59
N VAL A 585 19.25 1.06 4.81
CA VAL A 585 18.85 2.19 5.67
C VAL A 585 17.58 2.86 5.14
N PHE A 586 17.47 3.05 3.83
CA PHE A 586 16.28 3.61 3.20
C PHE A 586 15.03 2.74 3.46
N LEU A 587 15.11 1.43 3.24
CA LEU A 587 13.97 0.51 3.43
C LEU A 587 13.55 0.42 4.91
N ILE A 588 14.52 0.38 5.83
CA ILE A 588 14.25 0.38 7.27
C ILE A 588 13.56 1.70 7.69
N THR A 589 14.09 2.82 7.22
CA THR A 589 13.49 4.15 7.45
C THR A 589 12.07 4.20 6.93
N LEU A 590 11.86 3.77 5.69
CA LEU A 590 10.55 3.77 5.04
C LEU A 590 9.53 2.93 5.83
N ARG A 591 9.94 1.78 6.38
CA ARG A 591 9.12 0.96 7.29
C ARG A 591 8.67 1.76 8.51
N VAL A 592 9.61 2.35 9.23
CA VAL A 592 9.33 3.12 10.47
C VAL A 592 8.42 4.31 10.18
N LEU A 593 8.68 5.09 9.13
CA LEU A 593 7.86 6.24 8.78
C LEU A 593 6.42 5.85 8.42
N ARG A 594 6.24 4.72 7.73
CA ARG A 594 4.89 4.18 7.43
C ARG A 594 4.15 3.70 8.68
N GLU A 595 4.83 3.06 9.64
CA GLU A 595 4.23 2.65 10.91
C GLU A 595 3.81 3.85 11.78
N MET A 596 4.49 4.98 11.64
CA MET A 596 4.23 6.22 12.38
C MET A 596 3.32 7.21 11.65
N ASP A 597 2.82 6.86 10.46
CA ASP A 597 2.05 7.74 9.56
C ASP A 597 2.75 9.08 9.29
N VAL A 598 4.03 9.02 8.90
CA VAL A 598 4.85 10.19 8.55
C VAL A 598 5.24 10.13 7.07
N ASP A 599 5.06 11.25 6.37
CA ASP A 599 5.48 11.34 4.97
C ASP A 599 7.00 11.14 4.83
N PRO A 600 7.47 10.23 3.96
CA PRO A 600 8.90 10.00 3.75
C PRO A 600 9.69 11.25 3.33
N GLY A 601 9.04 12.26 2.74
CA GLY A 601 9.65 13.53 2.38
C GLY A 601 9.94 14.45 3.56
N HIS A 602 9.42 14.16 4.76
CA HIS A 602 9.65 14.98 5.95
C HIS A 602 10.98 14.71 6.66
N VAL A 603 11.58 13.54 6.44
CA VAL A 603 12.78 13.10 7.16
C VAL A 603 13.81 12.60 6.19
N ARG A 604 15.05 13.10 6.30
CA ARG A 604 16.20 12.59 5.55
C ARG A 604 17.05 11.72 6.44
N VAL A 605 17.43 10.55 5.92
CA VAL A 605 18.32 9.61 6.61
C VAL A 605 19.49 9.28 5.70
N GLN A 606 20.72 9.51 6.18
CA GLN A 606 21.96 9.31 5.40
C GLN A 606 23.01 8.58 6.23
N LEU A 607 23.96 7.92 5.57
CA LEU A 607 25.14 7.38 6.23
C LEU A 607 26.13 8.52 6.50
N ALA A 608 26.80 8.50 7.65
CA ALA A 608 27.78 9.53 8.01
C ALA A 608 28.97 9.59 7.02
N SER A 609 29.27 8.48 6.34
CA SER A 609 30.26 8.42 5.26
C SER A 609 29.88 9.27 4.04
N ASP A 610 28.60 9.59 3.84
CA ASP A 610 28.11 10.39 2.71
C ASP A 610 28.38 11.89 2.90
N GLN A 611 28.38 12.40 4.14
CA GLN A 611 28.66 13.82 4.40
C GLN A 611 30.09 14.24 4.05
N LYS A 612 31.05 13.30 4.05
CA LYS A 612 32.45 13.59 3.70
C LYS A 612 32.66 13.85 2.20
N ARG A 613 31.66 13.62 1.34
CA ARG A 613 31.80 13.72 -0.12
C ARG A 613 31.21 15.00 -0.75
N ASP A 614 30.40 15.81 -0.04
CA ASP A 614 29.74 17.00 -0.63
C ASP A 614 29.72 18.23 0.32
N PRO A 615 30.44 19.32 0.00
CA PRO A 615 30.20 20.65 0.57
C PRO A 615 29.37 21.56 -0.36
N GLY A 616 28.69 21.06 -1.40
CA GLY A 616 28.00 21.94 -2.34
C GLY A 616 26.97 21.28 -3.25
N PHE A 617 25.82 20.85 -2.71
CA PHE A 617 24.59 20.68 -3.50
C PHE A 617 23.37 21.06 -2.65
N SER A 618 22.68 22.14 -3.05
CA SER A 618 21.47 22.65 -2.42
C SER A 618 20.29 21.69 -2.59
N GLY A 619 19.56 21.48 -1.50
CA GLY A 619 18.46 20.52 -1.42
C GLY A 619 17.22 20.92 -2.22
N ALA A 620 16.73 19.99 -3.04
CA ALA A 620 15.34 19.91 -3.49
C ALA A 620 14.94 18.55 -4.11
N GLU A 621 15.83 17.56 -4.26
CA GLU A 621 15.54 16.36 -5.08
C GLU A 621 15.41 15.02 -4.33
N ILE A 622 15.25 15.02 -3.00
CA ILE A 622 15.31 13.76 -2.23
C ILE A 622 13.93 13.06 -2.06
N ILE A 623 12.85 13.58 -2.65
CA ILE A 623 11.54 12.89 -2.62
C ILE A 623 11.40 11.86 -3.78
N ASN A 624 12.30 11.87 -4.78
CA ASN A 624 12.31 10.89 -5.87
C ASN A 624 13.59 10.05 -5.87
N ALA A 625 13.86 9.30 -4.80
CA ALA A 625 14.87 8.23 -4.82
C ALA A 625 14.39 7.01 -5.63
N GLN A 626 14.02 7.24 -6.88
CA GLN A 626 14.35 6.33 -7.96
C GLN A 626 15.83 6.56 -8.26
N VAL A 627 16.61 5.49 -8.14
CA VAL A 627 18.06 5.48 -8.32
C VAL A 627 18.40 6.02 -9.72
N PHE A 628 18.73 7.31 -9.81
CA PHE A 628 19.39 7.86 -10.97
C PHE A 628 20.82 7.36 -10.96
N SER A 629 21.14 6.48 -11.91
CA SER A 629 22.50 6.32 -12.39
C SER A 629 22.95 7.66 -12.98
N ARG A 630 23.70 8.45 -12.21
CA ARG A 630 24.60 9.43 -12.83
C ARG A 630 25.67 8.62 -13.56
N SER A 631 25.45 8.32 -14.83
CA SER A 631 26.57 8.13 -15.73
C SER A 631 27.37 9.43 -15.72
N SER A 632 28.66 9.31 -15.44
CA SER A 632 29.62 10.40 -15.40
C SER A 632 29.75 11.03 -16.79
N GLN A 633 28.86 11.98 -17.10
CA GLN A 633 29.05 12.92 -18.20
C GLN A 633 29.77 14.16 -17.66
N ASN A 634 31.09 14.06 -17.56
CA ASN A 634 31.93 15.25 -17.48
C ASN A 634 32.30 15.66 -18.91
N TRP A 635 31.65 16.69 -19.43
CA TRP A 635 32.25 17.59 -20.41
C TRP A 635 31.96 19.03 -19.99
N PRO A 636 32.93 19.95 -20.14
CA PRO A 636 32.74 21.34 -19.75
C PRO A 636 32.02 22.07 -20.88
N ASP A 637 30.99 22.85 -20.55
CA ASP A 637 30.64 23.98 -21.40
C ASP A 637 30.53 25.26 -20.56
N VAL A 638 31.21 26.25 -21.12
CA VAL A 638 31.50 27.57 -20.60
C VAL A 638 30.25 28.45 -20.71
N MET A 639 29.88 29.09 -19.59
CA MET A 639 29.09 30.33 -19.48
C MET A 639 27.69 30.35 -20.12
N MET A 640 26.66 30.56 -19.29
CA MET A 640 25.84 31.79 -19.27
C MET A 640 24.72 31.69 -18.22
N VAL A 641 24.94 32.45 -17.13
CA VAL A 641 24.04 33.19 -16.22
C VAL A 641 22.76 33.70 -16.96
N GLU A 642 21.50 33.73 -16.48
CA GLU A 642 20.81 34.22 -15.25
C GLU A 642 19.31 33.78 -15.40
N ARG A 643 18.52 33.27 -14.44
CA ARG A 643 17.95 33.76 -13.14
C ARG A 643 16.48 34.27 -13.21
N MET A 644 15.70 33.79 -12.22
CA MET A 644 14.53 34.40 -11.51
C MET A 644 13.07 34.14 -11.93
N GLY A 645 12.25 33.78 -10.92
CA GLY A 645 10.84 34.18 -10.81
C GLY A 645 9.89 33.26 -10.01
N CYS A 646 9.90 33.34 -8.67
CA CYS A 646 8.83 32.83 -7.78
C CYS A 646 7.59 33.75 -7.82
N PHE A 647 6.37 33.24 -7.55
CA PHE A 647 5.35 33.85 -6.64
C PHE A 647 4.17 32.86 -6.38
N PRO A 648 3.50 32.92 -5.20
CA PRO A 648 2.44 32.00 -4.75
C PRO A 648 1.03 32.62 -4.87
N LEU A 649 -0.04 31.80 -4.85
CA LEU A 649 -1.42 32.28 -4.75
C LEU A 649 -2.26 31.46 -3.76
N THR A 650 -3.17 32.20 -3.12
CA THR A 650 -3.87 32.03 -1.84
C THR A 650 -5.23 31.31 -1.89
N LEU A 651 -5.64 30.79 -0.72
CA LEU A 651 -6.96 30.22 -0.37
C LEU A 651 -8.15 31.20 -0.56
N GLY A 652 -9.35 30.65 -0.82
CA GLY A 652 -10.62 31.40 -0.81
C GLY A 652 -11.90 30.54 -0.73
N THR A 653 -12.48 30.47 0.48
CA THR A 653 -13.91 30.56 0.88
C THR A 653 -15.02 29.71 0.23
N LEU A 654 -15.75 28.93 1.05
CA LEU A 654 -17.05 28.29 0.74
C LEU A 654 -18.19 28.93 1.58
N PHE A 655 -19.32 29.29 0.95
CA PHE A 655 -20.51 29.89 1.59
C PHE A 655 -21.63 28.86 1.84
N GLN A 656 -22.36 29.02 2.95
CA GLN A 656 -23.56 28.25 3.36
C GLN A 656 -24.86 28.97 2.91
N TYR A 657 -25.92 28.21 2.57
CA TYR A 657 -27.28 28.74 2.39
C TYR A 657 -28.30 27.89 3.17
N VAL A 658 -29.26 28.56 3.83
CA VAL A 658 -30.35 27.96 4.63
C VAL A 658 -31.68 28.26 3.95
N ASP A 659 -32.49 27.23 3.67
CA ASP A 659 -33.86 27.41 3.15
C ASP A 659 -34.85 27.77 4.27
N LYS A 660 -35.95 28.43 3.91
CA LYS A 660 -36.99 29.05 4.75
C LYS A 660 -37.74 28.11 5.71
N ASN A 661 -37.38 26.82 5.74
CA ASN A 661 -37.95 25.81 6.64
C ASN A 661 -36.93 25.24 7.65
N ASN A 662 -35.76 25.88 7.87
CA ASN A 662 -34.69 25.37 8.74
C ASN A 662 -34.22 23.94 8.40
N LYS A 663 -34.36 23.53 7.14
CA LYS A 663 -33.76 22.30 6.61
C LYS A 663 -32.52 22.67 5.80
N LEU A 664 -31.38 22.11 6.19
CA LEU A 664 -30.14 22.22 5.43
C LEU A 664 -30.18 21.18 4.32
N VAL A 665 -30.30 21.64 3.07
CA VAL A 665 -30.29 20.81 1.88
C VAL A 665 -29.02 21.13 1.10
N MET A 666 -28.09 20.18 1.02
CA MET A 666 -26.97 20.30 0.07
C MET A 666 -27.49 19.91 -1.32
N THR A 667 -27.73 20.89 -2.17
CA THR A 667 -27.98 20.68 -3.61
C THR A 667 -27.07 21.59 -4.42
N ASN A 668 -26.60 21.10 -5.57
CA ASN A 668 -25.65 21.80 -6.44
C ASN A 668 -26.39 22.27 -7.72
N PRO A 669 -26.27 23.54 -8.16
CA PRO A 669 -26.87 23.97 -9.42
C PRO A 669 -25.88 23.84 -10.60
N VAL A 670 -26.47 23.72 -11.80
CA VAL A 670 -25.90 23.85 -13.16
C VAL A 670 -25.40 22.55 -13.83
N ARG A 671 -26.25 22.10 -14.77
CA ARG A 671 -25.96 21.19 -15.89
C ARG A 671 -25.22 21.95 -17.00
N SER A 672 -24.15 21.38 -17.56
CA SER A 672 -24.14 20.81 -18.93
C SER A 672 -22.72 20.42 -19.39
N LEU A 673 -22.66 19.29 -20.12
CA LEU A 673 -21.59 18.76 -20.99
C LEU A 673 -20.53 17.81 -20.36
N SER A 674 -20.88 16.52 -20.40
CA SER A 674 -20.08 15.35 -20.78
C SER A 674 -18.74 15.04 -20.09
N SER A 675 -18.76 14.15 -19.08
CA SER A 675 -17.82 13.01 -18.87
C SER A 675 -17.89 12.54 -17.40
N THR A 676 -18.63 11.45 -17.14
CA THR A 676 -19.13 11.07 -15.79
C THR A 676 -18.46 9.81 -15.22
N VAL A 677 -17.15 9.81 -15.01
CA VAL A 677 -16.49 8.89 -14.04
C VAL A 677 -15.25 9.52 -13.38
N PHE A 678 -14.56 10.46 -14.04
CA PHE A 678 -13.30 11.02 -13.54
C PHE A 678 -13.44 12.19 -12.53
N HIS A 679 -14.62 12.81 -12.42
CA HIS A 679 -14.77 14.07 -11.66
C HIS A 679 -15.12 13.91 -10.17
N ILE A 680 -15.36 12.70 -9.67
CA ILE A 680 -15.71 12.49 -8.25
C ILE A 680 -14.45 12.48 -7.36
N VAL A 681 -13.31 12.03 -7.86
CA VAL A 681 -12.07 11.93 -7.08
C VAL A 681 -11.39 13.29 -6.87
N LEU A 682 -11.45 14.19 -7.87
CA LEU A 682 -10.78 15.50 -7.76
C LEU A 682 -11.53 16.55 -6.91
N ARG A 683 -12.81 16.33 -6.57
CA ARG A 683 -13.64 17.33 -5.88
C ARG A 683 -13.70 17.20 -4.35
N ILE A 684 -13.17 16.12 -3.77
CA ILE A 684 -13.18 15.92 -2.30
C ILE A 684 -11.86 16.39 -1.66
N GLN A 685 -10.77 16.45 -2.43
CA GLN A 685 -9.45 16.83 -1.92
C GLN A 685 -9.30 18.35 -1.65
N THR A 686 -10.24 19.17 -2.12
CA THR A 686 -10.25 20.63 -1.90
C THR A 686 -11.14 21.08 -0.75
N ALA A 687 -11.81 20.17 -0.04
CA ALA A 687 -12.69 20.48 1.11
C ALA A 687 -12.10 20.10 2.48
N LEU A 688 -10.84 19.64 2.54
CA LEU A 688 -10.12 19.26 3.76
C LEU A 688 -8.77 20.01 3.91
N VAL A 689 -8.79 21.32 3.64
CA VAL A 689 -7.78 22.27 4.15
C VAL A 689 -8.50 23.34 4.96
#